data_AF-A0A2N2IGP8-F1
#
_entry.id   AF-A0A2N2IGP8-F1
#
_cell.length_a   1.000
_cell.length_b   1.000
_cell.length_c   1.000
_cell.angle_alpha   90.00
_cell.angle_beta   90.00
_cell.angle_gamma   90.00
#
_symmetry.space_group_name_H-M   'P 1'
#
loop_
_entity.id
_entity.type
_entity.pdbx_description
1 polymer ?
#
loop_
_entity_poly.entity_id
_entity_poly.type
_entity_poly.pdbx_seq_one_letter_code
_entity_poly.pdbx_strand_id
1 'polypeptide(L)'
;MRSCPQCSEACDNTHRFCPACGYPVGAVSASDSDPLIGTTLPGGYVILELIGVGGMGRVYRAEQTALGRTVAVKIIHPSLLGDESASARFITEARTASLLNHPNSVSVIDFGKTEAGQLYLVMEYLRGRDVARVMYEEGPLSFVRIIDILRQVLAALSEAHHLGIIHRDLKPENIVIEPMRTGGDFVKVVDFGLAKLLTGKKGPGITATGIVCGTPDYMSPEQGRGDTLDSRSDLYAVGVILFQLLTGRLPFEAESPTQVVLMHLTTPAPDPRAVAPDRGIPAALAMVTASALAKKREDRYQDADALSTALTAVKAQLEVPISTSGFPDESMIACPACASLVPRTQRFCGECGARTVTTSQPAPNLRPEPPAVRDVPPKSEAPSLPLALIGRDDDLAWLLDRHGEAADKLVAARLIGPPGMGKTRLVKEFVQRLPTENNVVFVTGPDPWWAEVGFHAVHRAICDLAGLPDNGAREKAWADAPADAKAGLEMVFGRVGRDGPEPGQARRHVASALRWALRKATANHPGRRVTLCIHDLHRIDGPSRNAFADVVGEPPDLSLLVLAEHVPGFDARWPGHHPARLLQGLPIEVATPLMPGNRGQAFVAAHQRGVPPMFVEQMIRFTQEAGTEPPANLVDLVALRVARLDAGARRVLQAIAVLGHGAAALHVGSMVGADTDLDRG
;
A
#
# COMPACT_ATOMS: atom_id res chain seq x y z
N MET A 1 -22.10 42.22 0.20
CA MET A 1 -22.13 41.13 -0.79
C MET A 1 -20.93 41.27 -1.69
N ARG A 2 -20.19 40.20 -1.90
CA ARG A 2 -19.02 40.09 -2.77
C ARG A 2 -19.30 39.01 -3.81
N SER A 3 -18.79 39.17 -5.02
CA SER A 3 -18.90 38.11 -6.03
C SER A 3 -17.85 37.04 -5.76
N CYS A 4 -18.25 35.76 -5.82
CA CYS A 4 -17.30 34.66 -5.72
C CYS A 4 -16.33 34.70 -6.92
N PRO A 5 -15.02 34.73 -6.72
CA PRO A 5 -14.07 34.79 -7.85
C PRO A 5 -14.02 33.50 -8.67
N GLN A 6 -14.52 32.38 -8.14
CA GLN A 6 -14.55 31.11 -8.86
C GLN A 6 -15.81 30.92 -9.72
N CYS A 7 -17.00 31.30 -9.23
CA CYS A 7 -18.27 31.04 -9.94
C CYS A 7 -19.13 32.29 -10.16
N SER A 8 -18.64 33.46 -9.78
CA SER A 8 -19.31 34.77 -9.88
C SER A 8 -20.61 34.93 -9.08
N GLU A 9 -21.04 33.89 -8.34
CA GLU A 9 -22.22 33.93 -7.48
C GLU A 9 -22.11 35.00 -6.39
N ALA A 10 -23.20 35.71 -6.11
CA ALA A 10 -23.24 36.74 -5.08
C ALA A 10 -23.19 36.10 -3.69
N CYS A 11 -22.08 36.31 -2.96
CA CYS A 11 -21.88 35.81 -1.61
C CYS A 11 -22.05 36.91 -0.58
N ASP A 12 -22.68 36.60 0.56
CA ASP A 12 -22.67 37.51 1.69
C ASP A 12 -21.25 37.65 2.27
N ASN A 13 -20.94 38.81 2.84
CA ASN A 13 -19.62 39.11 3.42
C ASN A 13 -19.34 38.27 4.69
N THR A 14 -20.39 37.72 5.31
CA THR A 14 -20.33 36.80 6.47
C THR A 14 -19.98 35.36 6.08
N HIS A 15 -20.18 34.97 4.82
CA HIS A 15 -19.90 33.61 4.37
C HIS A 15 -18.39 33.36 4.30
N ARG A 16 -17.92 32.32 5.01
CA ARG A 16 -16.51 31.89 4.96
C ARG A 16 -16.20 31.12 3.67
N PHE A 17 -17.21 30.44 3.13
CA PHE A 17 -17.18 29.68 1.88
C PHE A 17 -18.38 30.05 1.00
N CYS A 18 -18.21 30.02 -0.33
CA CYS A 18 -19.27 30.26 -1.28
C CYS A 18 -20.31 29.14 -1.17
N PRO A 19 -21.60 29.46 -0.97
CA PRO A 19 -22.63 28.45 -0.81
C PRO A 19 -22.93 27.65 -2.08
N ALA A 20 -22.53 28.15 -3.26
CA ALA A 20 -22.78 27.47 -4.54
C ALA A 20 -21.64 26.49 -4.93
N CYS A 21 -20.38 26.86 -4.71
CA CYS A 21 -19.23 26.05 -5.17
C CYS A 21 -18.26 25.65 -4.06
N GLY A 22 -18.45 26.13 -2.82
CA GLY A 22 -17.55 25.85 -1.70
C GLY A 22 -16.26 26.68 -1.66
N TYR A 23 -16.02 27.60 -2.61
CA TYR A 23 -14.82 28.43 -2.64
C TYR A 23 -14.67 29.29 -1.37
N PRO A 24 -13.51 29.30 -0.68
CA PRO A 24 -13.29 30.17 0.48
C PRO A 24 -13.32 31.64 0.04
N VAL A 25 -14.45 32.31 0.26
CA VAL A 25 -14.64 33.73 -0.08
C VAL A 25 -14.25 34.65 1.08
N GLY A 26 -14.12 34.11 2.30
CA GLY A 26 -13.66 34.86 3.47
C GLY A 26 -12.21 35.30 3.31
N ALA A 27 -11.90 36.56 3.63
CA ALA A 27 -10.52 37.00 3.74
C ALA A 27 -9.84 36.14 4.81
N VAL A 28 -8.83 35.36 4.41
CA VAL A 28 -7.85 34.82 5.35
C VAL A 28 -7.07 36.04 5.81
N SER A 29 -7.54 36.69 6.88
CA SER A 29 -6.74 37.69 7.56
C SER A 29 -5.41 37.03 7.92
N ALA A 30 -4.29 37.70 7.64
CA ALA A 30 -2.99 37.32 8.15
C ALA A 30 -3.17 36.95 9.63
N SER A 31 -3.01 35.66 9.95
CA SER A 31 -3.02 35.25 11.34
C SER A 31 -1.86 35.95 12.04
N ASP A 32 -2.01 36.36 13.29
CA ASP A 32 -0.97 37.00 14.12
C ASP A 32 0.34 36.18 14.27
N SER A 33 0.50 35.04 13.57
CA SER A 33 1.61 34.10 13.72
C SER A 33 2.58 33.95 12.54
N ASP A 34 2.22 34.35 11.30
CA ASP A 34 3.17 34.38 10.16
C ASP A 34 2.74 35.38 9.06
N PRO A 35 3.55 36.42 8.73
CA PRO A 35 3.18 37.49 7.79
C PRO A 35 3.08 37.04 6.32
N LEU A 36 3.55 35.83 5.98
CA LEU A 36 3.54 35.34 4.61
C LEU A 36 2.23 34.63 4.24
N ILE A 37 1.41 34.23 5.22
CA ILE A 37 0.13 33.56 4.96
C ILE A 37 -0.89 34.55 4.37
N GLY A 38 -1.52 34.17 3.26
CA GLY A 38 -2.44 35.01 2.50
C GLY A 38 -1.75 35.92 1.48
N THR A 39 -0.42 35.97 1.46
CA THR A 39 0.34 36.72 0.44
C THR A 39 0.40 35.96 -0.88
N THR A 40 0.56 36.69 -1.98
CA THR A 40 0.77 36.12 -3.32
C THR A 40 2.21 36.36 -3.74
N LEU A 41 2.94 35.29 -4.04
CA LEU A 41 4.29 35.38 -4.58
C LEU A 41 4.26 35.62 -6.10
N PRO A 42 5.34 36.17 -6.68
CA PRO A 42 5.50 36.24 -8.14
C PRO A 42 5.28 34.87 -8.79
N GLY A 43 4.69 34.83 -9.99
CA GLY A 43 4.23 33.57 -10.60
C GLY A 43 2.84 33.10 -10.16
N GLY A 44 2.17 33.87 -9.30
CA GLY A 44 0.76 33.66 -8.94
C GLY A 44 0.54 32.59 -7.87
N TYR A 45 1.49 32.40 -6.96
CA TYR A 45 1.39 31.40 -5.89
C TYR A 45 0.86 32.05 -4.60
N VAL A 46 -0.36 31.70 -4.20
CA VAL A 46 -0.99 32.20 -2.96
C VAL A 46 -0.61 31.28 -1.81
N ILE A 47 0.05 31.82 -0.78
CA ILE A 47 0.43 31.06 0.42
C ILE A 47 -0.80 30.81 1.29
N LEU A 48 -1.06 29.54 1.60
CA LEU A 48 -2.25 29.12 2.35
C LEU A 48 -1.94 28.79 3.82
N GLU A 49 -0.88 28.03 4.08
CA GLU A 49 -0.49 27.60 5.43
C GLU A 49 0.99 27.24 5.50
N LEU A 50 1.57 27.31 6.70
CA LEU A 50 2.92 26.81 6.98
C LEU A 50 2.87 25.29 7.23
N ILE A 51 3.65 24.51 6.46
CA ILE A 51 3.73 23.04 6.59
C ILE A 51 4.92 22.63 7.46
N GLY A 52 6.03 23.38 7.42
CA GLY A 52 7.23 23.02 8.17
C GLY A 52 8.26 24.13 8.27
N VAL A 53 9.10 24.06 9.30
CA VAL A 53 10.22 24.96 9.52
C VAL A 53 11.49 24.12 9.58
N GLY A 54 12.44 24.38 8.68
CA GLY A 54 13.73 23.71 8.64
C GLY A 54 14.89 24.69 8.82
N GLY A 55 16.11 24.17 8.99
CA GLY A 55 17.31 24.99 9.16
C GLY A 55 17.62 25.93 7.99
N MET A 56 17.08 25.66 6.79
CA MET A 56 17.31 26.47 5.59
C MET A 56 16.17 27.45 5.26
N GLY A 57 15.04 27.36 5.96
CA GLY A 57 13.87 28.14 5.60
C GLY A 57 12.55 27.53 6.03
N ARG A 58 11.46 28.14 5.59
CA ARG A 58 10.08 27.73 5.90
C ARG A 58 9.43 27.15 4.66
N VAL A 59 8.66 26.08 4.83
CA VAL A 59 7.92 25.41 3.76
C VAL A 59 6.43 25.64 3.96
N TYR A 60 5.77 26.17 2.94
CA TYR A 60 4.36 26.54 2.94
C TYR A 60 3.58 25.73 1.92
N ARG A 61 2.30 25.45 2.21
CA ARG A 61 1.34 25.01 1.19
C ARG A 61 0.87 26.25 0.46
N ALA A 62 0.91 26.22 -0.85
CA ALA A 62 0.42 27.31 -1.69
C ALA A 62 -0.46 26.78 -2.82
N GLU A 63 -1.19 27.67 -3.46
CA GLU A 63 -1.98 27.37 -4.65
C GLU A 63 -1.55 28.28 -5.80
N GLN A 64 -1.27 27.68 -6.95
CA GLN A 64 -0.99 28.41 -8.19
C GLN A 64 -2.30 28.86 -8.81
N THR A 65 -2.59 30.16 -8.76
CA THR A 65 -3.90 30.75 -9.13
C THR A 65 -4.30 30.48 -10.57
N ALA A 66 -3.33 30.44 -11.50
CA ALA A 66 -3.61 30.19 -12.91
C ALA A 66 -4.16 28.79 -13.22
N LEU A 67 -3.82 27.79 -12.39
CA LEU A 67 -4.14 26.37 -12.63
C LEU A 67 -4.94 25.72 -11.49
N GLY A 68 -5.14 26.41 -10.36
CA GLY A 68 -5.73 25.83 -9.14
C GLY A 68 -4.88 24.70 -8.54
N ARG A 69 -3.59 24.63 -8.88
CA ARG A 69 -2.71 23.53 -8.49
C ARG A 69 -2.11 23.79 -7.11
N THR A 70 -2.27 22.84 -6.17
CA THR A 70 -1.56 22.88 -4.89
C THR A 70 -0.08 22.57 -5.07
N VAL A 71 0.77 23.41 -4.49
CA VAL A 71 2.24 23.31 -4.54
C VAL A 71 2.82 23.52 -3.14
N ALA A 72 4.06 23.06 -2.93
CA ALA A 72 4.84 23.42 -1.76
C ALA A 72 5.82 24.53 -2.13
N VAL A 73 5.94 25.54 -1.26
CA VAL A 73 6.84 26.67 -1.47
C VAL A 73 7.81 26.76 -0.30
N LYS A 74 9.11 26.58 -0.58
CA LYS A 74 10.17 26.74 0.40
C LYS A 74 10.78 28.13 0.27
N ILE A 75 10.61 28.96 1.30
CA ILE A 75 11.16 30.31 1.40
C ILE A 75 12.46 30.23 2.20
N ILE A 76 13.56 30.68 1.59
CA ILE A 76 14.91 30.58 2.16
C ILE A 76 15.14 31.68 3.18
N HIS A 77 15.76 31.33 4.32
CA HIS A 77 15.99 32.29 5.39
C HIS A 77 17.00 33.39 4.96
N PRO A 78 16.73 34.69 5.22
CA PRO A 78 17.61 35.79 4.81
C PRO A 78 19.05 35.68 5.33
N SER A 79 19.26 35.13 6.53
CA SER A 79 20.61 34.97 7.11
C SER A 79 21.52 34.03 6.33
N LEU A 80 20.97 33.26 5.41
CA LEU A 80 21.70 32.34 4.55
C LEU A 80 22.09 33.02 3.22
N LEU A 81 21.50 34.17 2.90
CA LEU A 81 21.69 34.91 1.64
C LEU A 81 22.71 36.05 1.77
N GLY A 82 23.72 35.88 2.63
CA GLY A 82 24.63 36.94 3.07
C GLY A 82 25.49 37.65 2.01
N ASP A 83 25.52 37.18 0.75
CA ASP A 83 26.21 37.83 -0.38
C ASP A 83 25.49 37.56 -1.72
N GLU A 84 25.63 38.46 -2.69
CA GLU A 84 25.07 38.36 -4.05
C GLU A 84 25.55 37.07 -4.79
N SER A 85 26.76 36.61 -4.46
CA SER A 85 27.34 35.34 -4.91
C SER A 85 26.58 34.10 -4.43
N ALA A 86 25.94 34.14 -3.25
CA ALA A 86 25.15 33.01 -2.73
C ALA A 86 23.81 32.88 -3.46
N SER A 87 23.18 34.01 -3.81
CA SER A 87 21.94 34.04 -4.59
C SER A 87 22.13 33.50 -6.03
N ALA A 88 23.24 33.86 -6.70
CA ALA A 88 23.54 33.33 -8.03
C ALA A 88 23.80 31.81 -8.03
N ARG A 89 24.45 31.29 -6.97
CA ARG A 89 24.65 29.86 -6.77
C ARG A 89 23.34 29.12 -6.50
N PHE A 90 22.43 29.72 -5.71
CA PHE A 90 21.07 29.20 -5.51
C PHE A 90 20.34 28.99 -6.83
N ILE A 91 20.32 30.01 -7.67
CA ILE A 91 19.64 29.96 -8.97
C ILE A 91 20.27 28.89 -9.87
N THR A 92 21.60 28.76 -9.87
CA THR A 92 22.32 27.78 -10.68
C THR A 92 22.00 26.35 -10.25
N GLU A 93 22.07 26.06 -8.96
CA GLU A 93 21.79 24.71 -8.43
C GLU A 93 20.29 24.39 -8.46
N ALA A 94 19.38 25.36 -8.24
CA ALA A 94 17.94 25.17 -8.43
C ALA A 94 17.61 24.81 -9.89
N ARG A 95 18.31 25.42 -10.85
CA ARG A 95 18.21 25.06 -12.27
C ARG A 95 18.75 23.65 -12.51
N THR A 96 19.88 23.26 -11.92
CA THR A 96 20.38 21.87 -12.02
C THR A 96 19.41 20.87 -11.40
N ALA A 97 18.83 21.19 -10.24
CA ALA A 97 17.82 20.36 -9.58
C ALA A 97 16.52 20.25 -10.41
N SER A 98 16.13 21.30 -11.16
CA SER A 98 14.99 21.21 -12.08
C SER A 98 15.21 20.30 -13.29
N LEU A 99 16.46 19.93 -13.60
CA LEU A 99 16.76 18.93 -14.63
C LEU A 99 16.52 17.50 -14.14
N LEU A 100 16.49 17.29 -12.82
CA LEU A 100 16.21 15.99 -12.24
C LEU A 100 14.73 15.65 -12.41
N ASN A 101 14.44 14.74 -13.32
CA ASN A 101 13.08 14.25 -13.59
C ASN A 101 13.01 12.75 -13.36
N HIS A 102 12.70 12.35 -12.12
CA HIS A 102 12.52 10.97 -11.73
C HIS A 102 11.27 10.80 -10.85
N PRO A 103 10.48 9.71 -10.99
CA PRO A 103 9.27 9.51 -10.18
C PRO A 103 9.55 9.54 -8.67
N ASN A 104 10.71 9.01 -8.24
CA ASN A 104 11.14 8.97 -6.84
C ASN A 104 11.91 10.23 -6.36
N SER A 105 11.97 11.30 -7.16
CA SER A 105 12.50 12.61 -6.73
C SER A 105 11.40 13.66 -6.72
N VAL A 106 11.50 14.64 -5.82
CA VAL A 106 10.58 15.80 -5.83
C VAL A 106 10.82 16.65 -7.06
N SER A 107 9.73 16.98 -7.77
CA SER A 107 9.78 17.83 -8.95
C SER A 107 9.83 19.30 -8.54
N VAL A 108 10.87 20.01 -8.97
CA VAL A 108 10.97 21.48 -8.88
C VAL A 108 10.17 22.10 -10.03
N ILE A 109 9.20 22.95 -9.69
CA ILE A 109 8.29 23.57 -10.65
C ILE A 109 8.82 24.93 -11.09
N ASP A 110 9.24 25.74 -10.12
CA ASP A 110 9.61 27.14 -10.34
C ASP A 110 10.52 27.63 -9.21
N PHE A 111 11.22 28.73 -9.42
CA PHE A 111 11.99 29.42 -8.39
C PHE A 111 11.99 30.92 -8.67
N GLY A 112 12.11 31.72 -7.61
CA GLY A 112 12.10 33.16 -7.78
C GLY A 112 12.56 33.92 -6.55
N LYS A 113 12.30 35.23 -6.60
CA LYS A 113 12.62 36.17 -5.54
C LYS A 113 11.35 36.94 -5.17
N THR A 114 11.06 37.06 -3.89
CA THR A 114 9.94 37.89 -3.40
C THR A 114 10.27 39.37 -3.57
N GLU A 115 9.27 40.25 -3.44
CA GLU A 115 9.49 41.71 -3.46
C GLU A 115 10.44 42.17 -2.37
N ALA A 116 10.38 41.53 -1.19
CA ALA A 116 11.30 41.74 -0.08
C ALA A 116 12.71 41.15 -0.29
N GLY A 117 12.95 40.52 -1.44
CA GLY A 117 14.24 40.00 -1.86
C GLY A 117 14.59 38.59 -1.37
N GLN A 118 13.64 37.86 -0.78
CA GLN A 118 13.86 36.49 -0.31
C GLN A 118 13.73 35.50 -1.46
N LEU A 119 14.62 34.51 -1.53
CA LEU A 119 14.51 33.45 -2.52
C LEU A 119 13.45 32.44 -2.11
N TYR A 120 12.69 31.95 -3.08
CA TYR A 120 11.74 30.86 -2.89
C TYR A 120 11.88 29.79 -3.98
N LEU A 121 11.55 28.56 -3.61
CA LEU A 121 11.52 27.39 -4.48
C LEU A 121 10.12 26.78 -4.45
N VAL A 122 9.50 26.63 -5.61
CA VAL A 122 8.20 25.99 -5.77
C VAL A 122 8.41 24.55 -6.22
N MET A 123 7.82 23.61 -5.50
CA MET A 123 7.93 22.18 -5.73
C MET A 123 6.56 21.51 -5.69
N GLU A 124 6.47 20.29 -6.18
CA GLU A 124 5.24 19.50 -6.02
C GLU A 124 4.89 19.33 -4.53
N TYR A 125 3.60 19.42 -4.20
CA TYR A 125 3.13 19.20 -2.84
C TYR A 125 2.94 17.71 -2.59
N LEU A 126 3.70 17.15 -1.65
CA LEU A 126 3.61 15.75 -1.25
C LEU A 126 2.61 15.58 -0.10
N ARG A 127 1.74 14.57 -0.19
CA ARG A 127 0.72 14.29 0.84
C ARG A 127 1.15 13.17 1.81
N GLY A 128 2.35 12.65 1.63
CA GLY A 128 2.93 11.54 2.39
C GLY A 128 3.49 11.94 3.76
N ARG A 129 4.04 10.95 4.46
CA ARG A 129 4.77 11.12 5.73
C ARG A 129 6.25 10.84 5.49
N ASP A 130 7.14 11.59 6.11
CA ASP A 130 8.57 11.29 6.05
C ASP A 130 8.93 9.99 6.82
N VAL A 131 10.07 9.39 6.49
CA VAL A 131 10.52 8.12 7.10
C VAL A 131 10.75 8.28 8.60
N ALA A 132 11.21 9.44 9.09
CA ALA A 132 11.41 9.66 10.52
C ALA A 132 10.09 9.53 11.28
N ARG A 133 9.03 10.16 10.76
CA ARG A 133 7.67 10.07 11.30
C ARG A 133 7.12 8.65 11.20
N VAL A 134 7.35 7.95 10.09
CA VAL A 134 6.93 6.55 9.92
C VAL A 134 7.60 5.64 10.95
N MET A 135 8.90 5.81 11.19
CA MET A 135 9.63 5.05 12.22
C MET A 135 9.07 5.29 13.63
N TYR A 136 8.71 6.55 13.93
CA TYR A 136 8.15 6.93 15.22
C TYR A 136 6.73 6.37 15.43
N GLU A 137 5.85 6.51 14.43
CA GLU A 137 4.43 6.15 14.56
C GLU A 137 4.15 4.65 14.40
N GLU A 138 4.86 3.98 13.48
CA GLU A 138 4.60 2.58 13.14
C GLU A 138 5.54 1.61 13.86
N GLY A 139 6.59 2.14 14.47
CA GLY A 139 7.63 1.34 15.08
C GLY A 139 8.50 0.62 14.05
N PRO A 140 9.22 -0.43 14.47
CA PRO A 140 10.25 -1.05 13.65
C PRO A 140 9.68 -1.71 12.37
N LEU A 141 10.10 -1.21 11.20
CA LEU A 141 9.60 -1.68 9.90
C LEU A 141 10.07 -3.11 9.55
N SER A 142 9.31 -3.80 8.70
CA SER A 142 9.71 -5.10 8.17
C SER A 142 10.90 -4.98 7.22
N PHE A 143 11.78 -5.98 7.18
CA PHE A 143 12.98 -5.95 6.33
C PHE A 143 12.66 -5.79 4.85
N VAL A 144 11.61 -6.45 4.36
CA VAL A 144 11.16 -6.32 2.97
C VAL A 144 10.76 -4.89 2.65
N ARG A 145 10.00 -4.24 3.55
CA ARG A 145 9.57 -2.85 3.37
C ARG A 145 10.75 -1.87 3.46
N ILE A 146 11.69 -2.08 4.37
CA ILE A 146 12.94 -1.30 4.46
C ILE A 146 13.69 -1.37 3.13
N ILE A 147 13.86 -2.57 2.59
CA ILE A 147 14.53 -2.76 1.29
C ILE A 147 13.77 -2.04 0.17
N ASP A 148 12.44 -2.17 0.11
CA ASP A 148 11.65 -1.53 -0.94
C ASP A 148 11.66 0.01 -0.87
N ILE A 149 11.71 0.58 0.34
CA ILE A 149 11.88 2.02 0.53
C ILE A 149 13.26 2.44 -0.01
N LEU A 150 14.32 1.79 0.44
CA LEU A 150 15.69 2.16 0.08
C LEU A 150 16.00 1.95 -1.40
N ARG A 151 15.42 0.94 -2.04
CA ARG A 151 15.56 0.75 -3.50
C ARG A 151 15.01 1.91 -4.30
N GLN A 152 13.88 2.49 -3.87
CA GLN A 152 13.31 3.68 -4.52
C GLN A 152 14.14 4.94 -4.24
N VAL A 153 14.70 5.08 -3.04
CA VAL A 153 15.67 6.15 -2.73
C VAL A 153 16.89 6.04 -3.64
N LEU A 154 17.45 4.83 -3.78
CA LEU A 154 18.62 4.56 -4.62
C LEU A 154 18.34 4.81 -6.10
N ALA A 155 17.13 4.53 -6.60
CA ALA A 155 16.74 4.88 -7.96
C ALA A 155 16.77 6.41 -8.19
N ALA A 156 16.27 7.20 -7.24
CA ALA A 156 16.37 8.66 -7.31
C ALA A 156 17.81 9.18 -7.24
N LEU A 157 18.64 8.59 -6.37
CA LEU A 157 20.06 8.93 -6.25
C LEU A 157 20.84 8.56 -7.52
N SER A 158 20.57 7.41 -8.13
CA SER A 158 21.22 6.96 -9.36
C SER A 158 21.05 7.99 -10.48
N GLU A 159 19.80 8.44 -10.71
CA GLU A 159 19.51 9.47 -11.71
C GLU A 159 20.18 10.82 -11.37
N ALA A 160 20.12 11.25 -10.11
CA ALA A 160 20.78 12.48 -9.68
C ALA A 160 22.30 12.41 -9.88
N HIS A 161 22.93 11.29 -9.55
CA HIS A 161 24.36 11.06 -9.68
C HIS A 161 24.81 11.05 -11.15
N HIS A 162 23.99 10.52 -12.07
CA HIS A 162 24.25 10.60 -13.52
C HIS A 162 24.24 12.04 -14.04
N LEU A 163 23.42 12.91 -13.45
CA LEU A 163 23.40 14.35 -13.74
C LEU A 163 24.48 15.14 -12.97
N GLY A 164 25.35 14.48 -12.21
CA GLY A 164 26.39 15.11 -11.39
C GLY A 164 25.86 15.82 -10.14
N ILE A 165 24.61 15.54 -9.75
CA ILE A 165 23.95 16.11 -8.57
C ILE A 165 24.16 15.17 -7.40
N ILE A 166 24.73 15.67 -6.30
CA ILE A 166 24.92 14.92 -5.05
C ILE A 166 23.95 15.50 -4.01
N HIS A 167 23.23 14.67 -3.28
CA HIS A 167 22.19 15.08 -2.32
C HIS A 167 22.78 15.81 -1.10
N ARG A 168 23.77 15.20 -0.43
CA ARG A 168 24.59 15.74 0.69
C ARG A 168 23.93 15.90 2.06
N ASP A 169 22.61 16.02 2.14
CA ASP A 169 21.88 16.04 3.43
C ASP A 169 20.81 14.94 3.46
N LEU A 170 21.17 13.71 3.04
CA LEU A 170 20.20 12.62 3.00
C LEU A 170 19.93 12.10 4.43
N LYS A 171 18.67 12.11 4.84
CA LYS A 171 18.19 11.69 6.16
C LYS A 171 16.72 11.26 6.09
N PRO A 172 16.18 10.55 7.10
CA PRO A 172 14.81 10.05 7.09
C PRO A 172 13.75 11.14 6.85
N GLU A 173 13.96 12.37 7.33
CA GLU A 173 13.06 13.51 7.14
C GLU A 173 12.97 13.96 5.66
N ASN A 174 14.00 13.64 4.87
CA ASN A 174 14.07 13.98 3.45
C ASN A 174 13.58 12.85 2.53
N ILE A 175 12.97 11.81 3.09
CA ILE A 175 12.41 10.68 2.35
C ILE A 175 10.93 10.60 2.71
N VAL A 176 10.05 10.95 1.75
CA VAL A 176 8.60 10.97 1.94
C VAL A 176 7.98 9.69 1.39
N ILE A 177 7.14 9.05 2.19
CA ILE A 177 6.35 7.86 1.86
C ILE A 177 4.90 8.25 1.62
N GLU A 178 4.41 7.95 0.42
CA GLU A 178 3.00 8.04 0.03
C GLU A 178 2.41 6.64 -0.10
N PRO A 179 1.34 6.30 0.64
CA PRO A 179 0.71 5.00 0.53
C PRO A 179 0.04 4.84 -0.85
N MET A 180 0.38 3.77 -1.57
CA MET A 180 -0.24 3.46 -2.85
C MET A 180 -1.62 2.85 -2.67
N ARG A 181 -2.58 3.21 -3.54
CA ARG A 181 -3.93 2.61 -3.55
C ARG A 181 -3.91 1.10 -3.82
N THR A 182 -2.88 0.60 -4.50
CA THR A 182 -2.64 -0.82 -4.80
C THR A 182 -2.02 -1.59 -3.64
N GLY A 183 -1.68 -0.93 -2.53
CA GLY A 183 -0.83 -1.45 -1.46
C GLY A 183 0.66 -1.20 -1.74
N GLY A 184 1.43 -0.98 -0.68
CA GLY A 184 2.85 -0.62 -0.73
C GLY A 184 3.11 0.88 -0.59
N ASP A 185 4.39 1.23 -0.56
CA ASP A 185 4.89 2.59 -0.35
C ASP A 185 5.45 3.15 -1.66
N PHE A 186 5.00 4.33 -2.05
CA PHE A 186 5.68 5.15 -3.05
C PHE A 186 6.61 6.13 -2.35
N VAL A 187 7.87 6.14 -2.73
CA VAL A 187 8.88 6.95 -2.06
C VAL A 187 9.32 8.11 -2.94
N LYS A 188 9.39 9.30 -2.35
CA LYS A 188 9.98 10.48 -2.97
C LYS A 188 11.08 11.07 -2.09
N VAL A 189 12.23 11.32 -2.68
CA VAL A 189 13.36 12.01 -2.04
C VAL A 189 13.23 13.52 -2.30
N VAL A 190 13.30 14.32 -1.24
CA VAL A 190 13.18 15.79 -1.29
C VAL A 190 14.54 16.46 -1.03
N ASP A 191 14.68 17.74 -1.38
CA ASP A 191 15.84 18.60 -1.02
C ASP A 191 17.20 18.24 -1.64
N PHE A 192 17.23 17.69 -2.87
CA PHE A 192 18.48 17.44 -3.61
C PHE A 192 19.37 18.68 -3.74
N GLY A 193 20.60 18.60 -3.23
CA GLY A 193 21.69 19.53 -3.57
C GLY A 193 21.59 20.94 -2.97
N LEU A 194 20.53 21.25 -2.23
CA LEU A 194 20.31 22.58 -1.66
C LEU A 194 21.25 22.90 -0.46
N ALA A 195 21.94 21.91 0.10
CA ALA A 195 22.87 22.12 1.21
C ALA A 195 24.23 22.72 0.80
N LYS A 196 24.66 22.57 -0.48
CA LYS A 196 25.89 23.21 -0.98
C LYS A 196 25.79 24.73 -0.99
N LEU A 197 24.57 25.26 -0.95
CA LEU A 197 24.26 26.64 -1.28
C LEU A 197 24.95 27.67 -0.39
N LEU A 198 25.46 27.28 0.78
CA LEU A 198 25.72 28.23 1.87
C LEU A 198 27.14 28.19 2.45
N THR A 199 27.92 27.13 2.25
CA THR A 199 29.26 26.99 2.87
C THR A 199 30.40 27.53 2.01
N GLY A 200 30.13 28.51 1.13
CA GLY A 200 31.02 28.98 0.08
C GLY A 200 32.52 28.94 0.38
N LYS A 201 33.20 27.83 0.03
CA LYS A 201 34.61 27.65 -0.33
C LYS A 201 34.99 26.17 -0.41
N LYS A 202 36.09 25.88 -1.12
CA LYS A 202 36.92 24.68 -0.88
C LYS A 202 37.68 24.92 0.45
N GLY A 203 37.32 24.21 1.52
CA GLY A 203 38.00 24.14 2.84
C GLY A 203 37.46 25.08 3.95
N PRO A 204 37.72 24.85 5.26
CA PRO A 204 38.32 23.70 5.95
C PRO A 204 37.25 22.76 6.55
N GLY A 205 37.64 21.57 7.02
CA GLY A 205 36.73 20.65 7.71
C GLY A 205 35.96 21.28 8.87
N ILE A 206 34.84 20.63 9.21
CA ILE A 206 33.89 21.02 10.27
C ILE A 206 34.58 21.25 11.63
N THR A 207 35.78 20.71 11.80
CA THR A 207 36.64 20.87 12.98
C THR A 207 37.19 22.29 13.22
N ALA A 208 37.11 23.22 12.27
CA ALA A 208 37.80 24.51 12.38
C ALA A 208 36.95 25.71 12.90
N THR A 209 35.61 25.68 12.76
CA THR A 209 34.78 26.87 13.05
C THR A 209 33.64 26.64 14.04
N GLY A 210 33.46 25.42 14.56
CA GLY A 210 32.49 25.13 15.62
C GLY A 210 31.00 25.28 15.24
N ILE A 211 30.69 25.70 14.01
CA ILE A 211 29.33 25.78 13.47
C ILE A 211 29.12 24.55 12.59
N VAL A 212 28.36 23.58 13.12
CA VAL A 212 27.95 22.39 12.37
C VAL A 212 26.77 22.76 11.47
N CYS A 213 27.01 22.90 10.16
CA CYS A 213 25.94 23.00 9.17
C CYS A 213 25.53 21.59 8.72
N GLY A 214 24.33 21.15 9.09
CA GLY A 214 23.74 19.84 8.74
C GLY A 214 23.34 19.01 9.96
N THR A 215 22.69 17.87 9.74
CA THR A 215 22.43 16.88 10.80
C THR A 215 23.66 15.96 10.89
N PRO A 216 24.52 16.06 11.92
CA PRO A 216 25.79 15.33 12.00
C PRO A 216 25.62 13.81 11.97
N ASP A 217 24.43 13.32 12.34
CA ASP A 217 24.09 11.92 12.55
C ASP A 217 24.12 11.05 11.26
N TYR A 218 24.00 11.67 10.08
CA TYR A 218 23.99 10.97 8.78
C TYR A 218 25.19 11.35 7.91
N MET A 219 26.14 12.09 8.46
CA MET A 219 27.24 12.68 7.71
C MET A 219 28.30 11.64 7.31
N SER A 220 28.76 11.72 6.07
CA SER A 220 29.88 10.88 5.60
C SER A 220 31.24 11.32 6.17
N PRO A 221 32.24 10.42 6.26
CA PRO A 221 33.57 10.75 6.76
C PRO A 221 34.27 11.87 5.96
N GLU A 222 34.08 11.91 4.66
CA GLU A 222 34.60 12.96 3.78
C GLU A 222 33.91 14.31 4.03
N GLN A 223 32.61 14.33 4.34
CA GLN A 223 31.92 15.56 4.79
C GLN A 223 32.47 16.05 6.13
N GLY A 224 32.71 15.13 7.08
CA GLY A 224 33.33 15.44 8.37
C GLY A 224 34.70 16.11 8.23
N ARG A 225 35.52 15.64 7.27
CA ARG A 225 36.84 16.20 6.94
C ARG A 225 36.79 17.47 6.10
N GLY A 226 35.68 17.74 5.43
CA GLY A 226 35.58 18.80 4.42
C GLY A 226 36.31 18.46 3.12
N ASP A 227 36.45 17.17 2.81
CA ASP A 227 37.03 16.69 1.56
C ASP A 227 36.10 16.96 0.37
N THR A 228 36.60 16.74 -0.85
CA THR A 228 35.74 16.80 -2.04
C THR A 228 34.77 15.62 -2.03
N LEU A 229 33.48 15.93 -2.09
CA LEU A 229 32.40 14.94 -2.08
C LEU A 229 32.16 14.37 -3.47
N ASP A 230 31.89 13.08 -3.53
CA ASP A 230 31.32 12.38 -4.68
C ASP A 230 30.03 11.64 -4.28
N SER A 231 29.40 10.97 -5.26
CA SER A 231 28.14 10.21 -5.08
C SER A 231 28.16 9.21 -3.93
N ARG A 232 29.34 8.67 -3.58
CA ARG A 232 29.49 7.67 -2.49
C ARG A 232 29.28 8.27 -1.10
N SER A 233 29.26 9.60 -0.99
CA SER A 233 28.85 10.30 0.24
C SER A 233 27.38 10.03 0.56
N ASP A 234 26.51 10.05 -0.46
CA ASP A 234 25.07 9.78 -0.28
C ASP A 234 24.84 8.30 0.05
N LEU A 235 25.65 7.39 -0.52
CA LEU A 235 25.55 5.95 -0.23
C LEU A 235 25.93 5.63 1.22
N TYR A 236 26.86 6.37 1.81
CA TYR A 236 27.16 6.25 3.24
C TYR A 236 25.96 6.69 4.08
N ALA A 237 25.31 7.81 3.73
CA ALA A 237 24.10 8.26 4.41
C ALA A 237 22.96 7.23 4.29
N VAL A 238 22.78 6.60 3.13
CA VAL A 238 21.87 5.45 2.98
C VAL A 238 22.25 4.30 3.92
N GLY A 239 23.53 4.02 4.11
CA GLY A 239 24.02 3.03 5.08
C GLY A 239 23.63 3.35 6.52
N VAL A 240 23.70 4.63 6.92
CA VAL A 240 23.26 5.09 8.24
C VAL A 240 21.74 4.91 8.39
N ILE A 241 20.97 5.32 7.38
CA ILE A 241 19.51 5.17 7.38
C ILE A 241 19.12 3.69 7.45
N LEU A 242 19.79 2.82 6.68
CA LEU A 242 19.58 1.38 6.74
C LEU A 242 19.87 0.84 8.14
N PHE A 243 21.00 1.21 8.74
CA PHE A 243 21.33 0.80 10.11
C PHE A 243 20.23 1.20 11.10
N GLN A 244 19.74 2.44 10.99
CA GLN A 244 18.71 2.97 11.86
C GLN A 244 17.35 2.30 11.65
N LEU A 245 16.97 2.00 10.41
CA LEU A 245 15.75 1.26 10.10
C LEU A 245 15.80 -0.20 10.60
N LEU A 246 16.98 -0.81 10.60
CA LEU A 246 17.16 -2.17 11.12
C LEU A 246 17.08 -2.22 12.64
N THR A 247 17.73 -1.28 13.33
CA THR A 247 17.98 -1.34 14.78
C THR A 247 17.09 -0.42 15.62
N GLY A 248 16.49 0.60 15.00
CA GLY A 248 15.79 1.70 15.68
C GLY A 248 16.72 2.73 16.32
N ARG A 249 18.05 2.60 16.17
CA ARG A 249 19.07 3.48 16.77
C ARG A 249 20.08 3.95 15.74
N LEU A 250 20.76 5.07 15.99
CA LEU A 250 21.85 5.50 15.11
C LEU A 250 23.10 4.64 15.34
N PRO A 251 23.97 4.47 14.31
CA PRO A 251 25.21 3.72 14.48
C PRO A 251 26.20 4.41 15.41
N PHE A 252 26.10 5.74 15.54
CA PHE A 252 26.94 6.56 16.41
C PHE A 252 26.06 7.60 17.12
N GLU A 253 26.13 7.64 18.45
CA GLU A 253 25.40 8.57 19.30
C GLU A 253 26.37 9.13 20.35
N ALA A 254 26.35 10.44 20.57
CA ALA A 254 27.16 11.11 21.57
C ALA A 254 26.48 12.41 22.03
N GLU A 255 26.88 12.93 23.19
CA GLU A 255 26.31 14.18 23.74
C GLU A 255 26.70 15.41 22.92
N SER A 256 27.81 15.34 22.18
CA SER A 256 28.30 16.46 21.37
C SER A 256 28.26 16.14 19.88
N PRO A 257 27.70 17.03 19.03
CA PRO A 257 27.73 16.92 17.57
C PRO A 257 29.14 16.67 16.99
N THR A 258 30.17 17.28 17.58
CA THR A 258 31.56 17.11 17.13
C THR A 258 32.09 15.72 17.45
N GLN A 259 31.63 15.09 18.54
CA GLN A 259 31.96 13.71 18.87
C GLN A 259 31.28 12.74 17.90
N VAL A 260 30.02 12.98 17.53
CA VAL A 260 29.33 12.17 16.50
C VAL A 260 30.10 12.21 15.17
N VAL A 261 30.53 13.40 14.74
CA VAL A 261 31.38 13.55 13.54
C VAL A 261 32.69 12.77 13.69
N LEU A 262 33.36 12.85 14.84
CA LEU A 262 34.60 12.09 15.09
C LEU A 262 34.36 10.56 15.03
N MET A 263 33.23 10.08 15.52
CA MET A 263 32.84 8.67 15.42
C MET A 263 32.58 8.25 13.98
N HIS A 264 31.93 9.09 13.16
CA HIS A 264 31.82 8.83 11.73
C HIS A 264 33.20 8.76 11.06
N LEU A 265 34.20 9.53 11.51
CA LEU A 265 35.55 9.50 10.97
C LEU A 265 36.36 8.26 11.36
N THR A 266 36.25 7.83 12.62
CA THR A 266 37.26 6.94 13.24
C THR A 266 36.68 5.63 13.81
N THR A 267 35.43 5.64 14.26
CA THR A 267 34.82 4.49 14.94
C THR A 267 34.21 3.52 13.93
N PRO A 268 34.60 2.23 13.90
CA PRO A 268 33.92 1.23 13.09
C PRO A 268 32.43 1.17 13.43
N ALA A 269 31.57 1.03 12.42
CA ALA A 269 30.14 0.88 12.67
C ALA A 269 29.88 -0.44 13.44
N PRO A 270 29.03 -0.43 14.47
CA PRO A 270 28.68 -1.65 15.18
C PRO A 270 27.92 -2.62 14.26
N ASP A 271 27.94 -3.92 14.58
CA ASP A 271 27.09 -4.90 13.86
C ASP A 271 25.63 -4.66 14.27
N PRO A 272 24.71 -4.37 13.32
CA PRO A 272 23.31 -4.14 13.64
C PRO A 272 22.65 -5.32 14.36
N ARG A 273 23.13 -6.56 14.14
CA ARG A 273 22.66 -7.75 14.85
C ARG A 273 23.02 -7.76 16.33
N ALA A 274 24.14 -7.13 16.70
CA ALA A 274 24.54 -7.01 18.09
C ALA A 274 23.79 -5.88 18.81
N VAL A 275 23.43 -4.81 18.08
CA VAL A 275 22.69 -3.67 18.64
C VAL A 275 21.21 -3.99 18.85
N ALA A 276 20.61 -4.78 17.97
CA ALA A 276 19.22 -5.21 18.08
C ALA A 276 19.09 -6.74 17.86
N PRO A 277 19.53 -7.56 18.82
CA PRO A 277 19.51 -9.03 18.69
C PRO A 277 18.09 -9.57 18.51
N ASP A 278 17.11 -8.96 19.17
CA ASP A 278 15.70 -9.38 19.15
C ASP A 278 15.03 -9.17 17.78
N ARG A 279 15.62 -8.34 16.91
CA ARG A 279 15.06 -8.05 15.57
C ARG A 279 15.30 -9.19 14.58
N GLY A 280 16.16 -10.17 14.89
CA GLY A 280 16.46 -11.29 13.99
C GLY A 280 17.06 -10.81 12.65
N ILE A 281 17.92 -9.78 12.69
CA ILE A 281 18.44 -9.13 11.47
C ILE A 281 19.25 -10.14 10.64
N PRO A 282 18.88 -10.39 9.37
CA PRO A 282 19.58 -11.31 8.48
C PRO A 282 21.05 -10.92 8.32
N ALA A 283 21.95 -11.90 8.36
CA ALA A 283 23.39 -11.68 8.18
C ALA A 283 23.69 -10.94 6.86
N ALA A 284 22.94 -11.23 5.80
CA ALA A 284 23.10 -10.57 4.51
C ALA A 284 22.77 -9.07 4.57
N LEU A 285 21.74 -8.65 5.33
CA LEU A 285 21.45 -7.22 5.54
C LEU A 285 22.55 -6.56 6.39
N ALA A 286 23.05 -7.23 7.42
CA ALA A 286 24.16 -6.71 8.22
C ALA A 286 25.42 -6.48 7.39
N MET A 287 25.75 -7.39 6.46
CA MET A 287 26.87 -7.24 5.53
C MET A 287 26.67 -6.05 4.59
N VAL A 288 25.48 -5.88 4.01
CA VAL A 288 25.18 -4.74 3.13
C VAL A 288 25.35 -3.42 3.89
N THR A 289 24.84 -3.33 5.12
CA THR A 289 25.00 -2.16 5.99
C THR A 289 26.47 -1.88 6.30
N ALA A 290 27.26 -2.91 6.63
CA ALA A 290 28.68 -2.76 6.91
C ALA A 290 29.47 -2.24 5.71
N SER A 291 29.21 -2.76 4.50
CA SER A 291 29.84 -2.27 3.27
C SER A 291 29.46 -0.83 2.95
N ALA A 292 28.20 -0.43 3.15
CA ALA A 292 27.78 0.96 2.93
C ALA A 292 28.43 1.94 3.94
N LEU A 293 28.65 1.49 5.18
CA LEU A 293 29.26 2.29 6.27
C LEU A 293 30.80 2.20 6.33
N ALA A 294 31.45 1.64 5.30
CA ALA A 294 32.91 1.60 5.24
C ALA A 294 33.51 3.02 5.24
N LYS A 295 34.59 3.24 6.00
CA LYS A 295 35.15 4.59 6.16
C LYS A 295 35.83 5.10 4.89
N LYS A 296 36.54 4.21 4.20
CA LYS A 296 37.12 4.49 2.88
C LYS A 296 36.03 4.34 1.82
N ARG A 297 35.92 5.33 0.94
CA ARG A 297 34.94 5.36 -0.16
C ARG A 297 35.17 4.24 -1.19
N GLU A 298 36.42 3.78 -1.32
CA GLU A 298 36.81 2.69 -2.20
C GLU A 298 36.27 1.33 -1.71
N ASP A 299 36.02 1.19 -0.40
CA ASP A 299 35.50 -0.02 0.22
C ASP A 299 33.96 -0.06 0.25
N ARG A 300 33.30 1.02 -0.22
CA ARG A 300 31.83 1.11 -0.31
C ARG A 300 31.32 0.57 -1.65
N TYR A 301 29.99 0.53 -1.80
CA TYR A 301 29.37 0.44 -3.12
C TYR A 301 29.79 1.67 -3.95
N GLN A 302 30.14 1.44 -5.21
CA GLN A 302 30.69 2.51 -6.06
C GLN A 302 29.60 3.37 -6.71
N ASP A 303 28.37 2.84 -6.81
CA ASP A 303 27.21 3.53 -7.33
C ASP A 303 25.91 3.04 -6.64
N ALA A 304 24.82 3.77 -6.85
CA ALA A 304 23.52 3.49 -6.24
C ALA A 304 22.91 2.17 -6.75
N ASP A 305 23.18 1.80 -8.01
CA ASP A 305 22.66 0.59 -8.64
C ASP A 305 23.28 -0.68 -8.02
N ALA A 306 24.57 -0.65 -7.69
CA ALA A 306 25.28 -1.73 -7.02
C ALA A 306 24.71 -1.99 -5.62
N LEU A 307 24.45 -0.93 -4.85
CA LEU A 307 23.80 -1.05 -3.53
C LEU A 307 22.35 -1.55 -3.66
N SER A 308 21.60 -1.05 -4.65
CA SER A 308 20.22 -1.49 -4.92
C SER A 308 20.17 -2.98 -5.31
N THR A 309 21.12 -3.43 -6.12
CA THR A 309 21.28 -4.83 -6.51
C THR A 309 21.57 -5.72 -5.31
N ALA A 310 22.48 -5.29 -4.42
CA ALA A 310 22.79 -6.02 -3.19
C ALA A 310 21.55 -6.17 -2.30
N LEU A 311 20.79 -5.09 -2.08
CA LEU A 311 19.53 -5.13 -1.32
C LEU A 311 18.48 -6.03 -1.97
N THR A 312 18.36 -6.00 -3.30
CA THR A 312 17.44 -6.85 -4.06
C THR A 312 17.76 -8.33 -3.90
N ALA A 313 19.06 -8.69 -3.93
CA ALA A 313 19.50 -10.07 -3.70
C ALA A 313 19.12 -10.55 -2.29
N VAL A 314 19.24 -9.70 -1.28
CA VAL A 314 18.82 -10.04 0.08
C VAL A 314 17.30 -10.18 0.19
N LYS A 315 16.53 -9.28 -0.43
CA LYS A 315 15.06 -9.40 -0.48
C LYS A 315 14.63 -10.74 -1.08
N ALA A 316 15.26 -11.17 -2.18
CA ALA A 316 14.97 -12.44 -2.80
C ALA A 316 15.20 -13.63 -1.86
N GLN A 317 16.21 -13.57 -0.97
CA GLN A 317 16.47 -14.59 0.05
C GLN A 317 15.42 -14.59 1.17
N LEU A 318 14.91 -13.41 1.55
CA LEU A 318 13.85 -13.27 2.54
C LEU A 318 12.49 -13.74 2.03
N GLU A 319 12.30 -13.74 0.71
CA GLU A 319 11.09 -14.23 0.04
C GLU A 319 11.16 -15.73 -0.31
N VAL A 320 12.27 -16.42 -0.02
CA VAL A 320 12.36 -17.89 -0.14
C VAL A 320 11.59 -18.54 1.02
N PRO A 321 10.71 -19.53 0.77
CA PRO A 321 9.96 -20.19 1.83
C PRO A 321 10.90 -21.08 2.65
N ILE A 322 11.24 -20.65 3.87
CA ILE A 322 11.81 -21.54 4.89
C ILE A 322 10.69 -22.02 5.80
N SER A 323 10.70 -23.34 6.00
CA SER A 323 9.78 -24.18 6.74
C SER A 323 9.37 -23.67 8.13
N THR A 324 8.13 -24.00 8.45
CA THR A 324 7.45 -23.99 9.75
C THR A 324 8.34 -24.26 10.97
N SER A 325 8.52 -23.27 11.83
CA SER A 325 8.54 -23.42 13.30
C SER A 325 8.32 -22.06 13.96
N GLY A 326 7.38 -22.01 14.90
CA GLY A 326 6.70 -20.79 15.33
C GLY A 326 7.49 -19.81 16.21
N PHE A 327 6.92 -18.61 16.33
CA PHE A 327 7.24 -17.63 17.35
C PHE A 327 5.93 -17.03 17.93
N PRO A 328 5.87 -16.76 19.26
CA PRO A 328 4.74 -16.12 19.91
C PRO A 328 4.76 -14.58 19.77
N ASP A 329 3.71 -13.98 20.31
CA ASP A 329 3.04 -12.72 19.94
C ASP A 329 3.48 -11.51 20.79
N GLU A 330 3.87 -10.40 20.16
CA GLU A 330 4.10 -9.09 20.82
C GLU A 330 3.22 -7.96 20.23
N SER A 331 2.21 -8.32 19.43
CA SER A 331 1.41 -7.36 18.67
C SER A 331 -0.01 -7.22 19.16
N MET A 332 -0.33 -7.56 20.42
CA MET A 332 -1.70 -7.55 20.92
C MET A 332 -2.08 -6.24 21.64
N ILE A 333 -3.31 -5.77 21.40
CA ILE A 333 -3.99 -4.70 22.15
C ILE A 333 -5.17 -5.29 22.91
N ALA A 334 -5.51 -4.73 24.06
CA ALA A 334 -6.70 -5.12 24.80
C ALA A 334 -7.95 -4.50 24.14
N CYS A 335 -8.95 -5.31 23.84
CA CYS A 335 -10.22 -4.84 23.33
C CYS A 335 -10.91 -3.91 24.35
N PRO A 336 -11.40 -2.72 23.96
CA PRO A 336 -12.05 -1.79 24.88
C PRO A 336 -13.40 -2.29 25.43
N ALA A 337 -14.02 -3.28 24.77
CA ALA A 337 -15.33 -3.80 25.18
C ALA A 337 -15.24 -5.07 26.06
N CYS A 338 -14.21 -5.89 25.88
CA CYS A 338 -14.11 -7.19 26.57
C CYS A 338 -12.74 -7.49 27.18
N ALA A 339 -11.78 -6.57 27.05
CA ALA A 339 -10.39 -6.68 27.54
C ALA A 339 -9.54 -7.82 26.94
N SER A 340 -10.05 -8.62 26.01
CA SER A 340 -9.24 -9.64 25.32
C SER A 340 -8.11 -9.05 24.52
N LEU A 341 -6.95 -9.71 24.58
CA LEU A 341 -5.80 -9.44 23.75
C LEU A 341 -6.12 -9.80 22.30
N VAL A 342 -6.03 -8.83 21.41
CA VAL A 342 -6.28 -8.97 19.98
C VAL A 342 -5.14 -8.35 19.18
N PRO A 343 -4.66 -8.98 18.09
CA PRO A 343 -3.57 -8.41 17.31
C PRO A 343 -3.92 -7.00 16.81
N ARG A 344 -2.98 -6.05 16.85
CA ARG A 344 -3.13 -4.65 16.41
C ARG A 344 -3.59 -4.53 14.96
N THR A 345 -3.33 -5.54 14.15
CA THR A 345 -3.77 -5.64 12.75
C THR A 345 -5.27 -5.95 12.60
N GLN A 346 -5.96 -6.37 13.67
CA GLN A 346 -7.39 -6.65 13.67
C GLN A 346 -8.18 -5.40 14.10
N ARG A 347 -9.03 -4.88 13.20
CA ARG A 347 -9.91 -3.71 13.46
C ARG A 347 -11.14 -4.04 14.31
N PHE A 348 -11.40 -5.33 14.52
CA PHE A 348 -12.46 -5.86 15.35
C PHE A 348 -11.88 -6.92 16.27
N CYS A 349 -12.35 -6.93 17.50
CA CYS A 349 -11.98 -7.92 18.48
C CYS A 349 -12.51 -9.28 18.02
N GLY A 350 -11.61 -10.24 17.82
CA GLY A 350 -11.99 -11.59 17.40
C GLY A 350 -12.81 -12.36 18.45
N GLU A 351 -12.88 -11.85 19.67
CA GLU A 351 -13.60 -12.49 20.75
C GLU A 351 -15.03 -11.94 20.92
N CYS A 352 -15.21 -10.62 21.08
CA CYS A 352 -16.54 -10.02 21.28
C CYS A 352 -17.12 -9.30 20.05
N GLY A 353 -16.38 -9.16 18.95
CA GLY A 353 -16.82 -8.45 17.75
C GLY A 353 -16.81 -6.93 17.84
N ALA A 354 -16.42 -6.35 18.99
CA ALA A 354 -16.33 -4.90 19.14
C ALA A 354 -15.19 -4.30 18.31
N ARG A 355 -15.40 -3.11 17.76
CA ARG A 355 -14.38 -2.36 17.01
C ARG A 355 -13.24 -1.97 17.94
N THR A 356 -12.00 -2.27 17.55
CA THR A 356 -10.78 -2.02 18.35
C THR A 356 -10.17 -0.65 18.08
N VAL A 357 -10.65 0.06 17.05
CA VAL A 357 -10.18 1.39 16.65
C VAL A 357 -11.36 2.37 16.47
N THR A 358 -11.33 3.47 17.21
CA THR A 358 -12.28 4.58 17.12
C THR A 358 -11.92 5.51 15.94
N THR A 359 -12.65 5.32 14.84
CA THR A 359 -12.96 6.26 13.74
C THR A 359 -11.97 7.35 13.30
N SER A 360 -11.66 7.34 12.00
CA SER A 360 -11.92 8.51 11.13
C SER A 360 -12.36 8.05 9.72
N GLN A 361 -13.22 8.86 9.11
CA GLN A 361 -14.06 8.61 7.93
C GLN A 361 -13.27 8.54 6.59
N PRO A 362 -13.88 8.01 5.50
CA PRO A 362 -13.25 7.89 4.19
C PRO A 362 -13.26 9.22 3.42
N ALA A 363 -12.13 9.54 2.77
CA ALA A 363 -11.99 10.70 1.88
C ALA A 363 -12.52 10.41 0.46
N PRO A 364 -13.01 11.43 -0.28
CA PRO A 364 -13.72 11.27 -1.54
C PRO A 364 -12.80 11.01 -2.74
N ASN A 365 -13.37 10.31 -3.72
CA ASN A 365 -12.77 9.95 -5.01
C ASN A 365 -12.28 11.15 -5.81
N LEU A 366 -11.05 11.05 -6.34
CA LEU A 366 -10.58 11.84 -7.47
C LEU A 366 -10.39 10.92 -8.68
N ARG A 367 -11.14 11.23 -9.73
CA ARG A 367 -11.10 10.65 -11.08
C ARG A 367 -9.97 11.30 -11.88
N PRO A 368 -9.16 10.55 -12.65
CA PRO A 368 -8.37 11.13 -13.74
C PRO A 368 -9.24 11.25 -15.01
N GLU A 369 -9.11 12.37 -15.72
CA GLU A 369 -9.53 12.50 -17.12
C GLU A 369 -8.55 11.77 -18.05
N PRO A 370 -9.03 11.08 -19.10
CA PRO A 370 -8.17 10.41 -20.05
C PRO A 370 -7.96 11.20 -21.35
N PRO A 371 -6.90 10.84 -22.10
CA PRO A 371 -6.62 11.39 -23.43
C PRO A 371 -7.64 10.95 -24.49
N ALA A 372 -7.69 11.72 -25.58
CA ALA A 372 -8.61 11.55 -26.71
C ALA A 372 -8.43 10.19 -27.44
N VAL A 373 -9.56 9.53 -27.71
CA VAL A 373 -9.67 8.26 -28.43
C VAL A 373 -9.74 8.51 -29.94
N ARG A 374 -8.98 7.73 -30.72
CA ARG A 374 -9.17 7.54 -32.17
C ARG A 374 -9.82 6.19 -32.42
N ASP A 375 -10.61 6.11 -33.48
CA ASP A 375 -11.55 5.04 -33.82
C ASP A 375 -10.97 3.60 -33.81
N VAL A 376 -11.82 2.68 -33.34
CA VAL A 376 -11.57 1.23 -33.21
C VAL A 376 -11.93 0.52 -34.53
N PRO A 377 -11.03 -0.25 -35.16
CA PRO A 377 -11.38 -1.10 -36.30
C PRO A 377 -12.14 -2.37 -35.86
N PRO A 378 -12.90 -3.04 -36.75
CA PRO A 378 -13.83 -4.09 -36.36
C PRO A 378 -13.14 -5.42 -35.99
N LYS A 379 -13.83 -6.15 -35.12
CA LYS A 379 -13.51 -7.47 -34.54
C LYS A 379 -13.02 -8.48 -35.59
N SER A 380 -11.78 -8.98 -35.47
CA SER A 380 -11.42 -10.31 -35.96
C SER A 380 -11.73 -11.37 -34.90
N GLU A 381 -11.99 -12.60 -35.35
CA GLU A 381 -12.27 -13.81 -34.56
C GLU A 381 -11.27 -14.02 -33.42
N ALA A 382 -11.54 -13.41 -32.28
CA ALA A 382 -10.68 -13.46 -31.11
C ALA A 382 -11.29 -14.39 -30.06
N PRO A 383 -10.45 -15.08 -29.25
CA PRO A 383 -10.94 -16.00 -28.22
C PRO A 383 -11.88 -15.28 -27.24
N SER A 384 -13.03 -15.89 -26.95
CA SER A 384 -14.00 -15.38 -26.00
C SER A 384 -13.40 -15.29 -24.60
N LEU A 385 -13.50 -14.12 -23.98
CA LEU A 385 -13.04 -13.88 -22.62
C LEU A 385 -14.17 -14.08 -21.61
N PRO A 386 -13.87 -14.48 -20.35
CA PRO A 386 -12.55 -14.85 -19.84
C PRO A 386 -12.01 -16.12 -20.50
N LEU A 387 -10.68 -16.21 -20.66
CA LEU A 387 -10.03 -17.38 -21.24
C LEU A 387 -10.39 -18.65 -20.46
N ALA A 388 -10.34 -19.78 -21.15
CA ALA A 388 -10.30 -21.08 -20.47
C ALA A 388 -9.13 -21.10 -19.48
N LEU A 389 -9.30 -21.81 -18.36
CA LEU A 389 -8.23 -21.98 -17.39
C LEU A 389 -7.21 -22.98 -17.95
N ILE A 390 -6.18 -22.47 -18.62
CA ILE A 390 -5.14 -23.29 -19.26
C ILE A 390 -3.96 -23.43 -18.30
N GLY A 391 -3.33 -24.61 -18.24
CA GLY A 391 -2.11 -24.85 -17.46
C GLY A 391 -2.33 -24.94 -15.95
N ARG A 392 -3.55 -25.31 -15.52
CA ARG A 392 -3.96 -25.45 -14.13
C ARG A 392 -4.60 -26.80 -13.82
N ASP A 393 -4.44 -27.77 -14.73
CA ASP A 393 -5.06 -29.09 -14.58
C ASP A 393 -4.59 -29.78 -13.29
N ASP A 394 -3.33 -29.64 -12.91
CA ASP A 394 -2.79 -30.17 -11.65
C ASP A 394 -3.41 -29.50 -10.42
N ASP A 395 -3.59 -28.18 -10.44
CA ASP A 395 -4.19 -27.43 -9.34
C ASP A 395 -5.67 -27.80 -9.18
N LEU A 396 -6.33 -28.08 -10.30
CA LEU A 396 -7.73 -28.48 -10.34
C LEU A 396 -7.94 -29.95 -9.97
N ALA A 397 -7.07 -30.85 -10.43
CA ALA A 397 -7.02 -32.24 -9.98
C ALA A 397 -6.79 -32.29 -8.47
N TRP A 398 -5.88 -31.47 -7.95
CA TRP A 398 -5.67 -31.36 -6.51
C TRP A 398 -6.93 -30.92 -5.76
N LEU A 399 -7.73 -29.99 -6.28
CA LEU A 399 -9.02 -29.60 -5.66
C LEU A 399 -10.06 -30.74 -5.71
N LEU A 400 -10.13 -31.45 -6.83
CA LEU A 400 -11.01 -32.62 -6.98
C LEU A 400 -10.63 -33.75 -6.02
N ASP A 401 -9.33 -33.97 -5.78
CA ASP A 401 -8.85 -34.92 -4.78
C ASP A 401 -9.29 -34.53 -3.37
N ARG A 402 -9.17 -33.24 -3.00
CA ARG A 402 -9.64 -32.75 -1.68
C ARG A 402 -11.15 -32.92 -1.52
N HIS A 403 -11.91 -32.73 -2.60
CA HIS A 403 -13.34 -32.99 -2.63
C HIS A 403 -13.68 -34.48 -2.49
N GLY A 404 -12.85 -35.35 -3.07
CA GLY A 404 -12.92 -36.80 -2.89
C GLY A 404 -12.65 -37.23 -1.44
N GLU A 405 -11.62 -36.67 -0.81
CA GLU A 405 -11.27 -36.91 0.59
C GLU A 405 -12.34 -36.41 1.58
N ALA A 406 -13.16 -35.45 1.17
CA ALA A 406 -14.25 -34.91 1.99
C ALA A 406 -15.50 -35.81 2.02
N ALA A 407 -15.41 -37.05 1.49
CA ALA A 407 -16.55 -37.96 1.37
C ALA A 407 -17.06 -38.54 2.71
N ASP A 408 -16.19 -38.63 3.72
CA ASP A 408 -16.48 -39.24 5.02
C ASP A 408 -16.18 -38.32 6.21
N LYS A 409 -15.51 -37.19 5.96
CA LYS A 409 -15.08 -36.24 7.00
C LYS A 409 -15.02 -34.80 6.48
N LEU A 410 -14.85 -33.86 7.40
CA LEU A 410 -14.57 -32.47 7.05
C LEU A 410 -13.12 -32.38 6.56
N VAL A 411 -12.95 -31.90 5.33
CA VAL A 411 -11.63 -31.54 4.79
C VAL A 411 -11.58 -30.03 4.63
N ALA A 412 -10.56 -29.41 5.24
CA ALA A 412 -10.28 -28.01 5.02
C ALA A 412 -9.03 -27.86 4.13
N ALA A 413 -9.12 -27.05 3.09
CA ALA A 413 -8.04 -26.84 2.12
C ALA A 413 -7.83 -25.35 1.85
N ARG A 414 -6.58 -24.96 1.57
CA ARG A 414 -6.21 -23.57 1.31
C ARG A 414 -5.55 -23.37 -0.06
N LEU A 415 -5.99 -22.36 -0.79
CA LEU A 415 -5.33 -21.87 -2.01
C LEU A 415 -4.57 -20.59 -1.68
N ILE A 416 -3.25 -20.63 -1.83
CA ILE A 416 -2.35 -19.54 -1.48
C ILE A 416 -1.74 -18.97 -2.74
N GLY A 417 -1.77 -17.66 -2.93
CA GLY A 417 -1.11 -17.05 -4.08
C GLY A 417 -1.28 -15.54 -4.11
N PRO A 418 -0.30 -14.80 -4.68
CA PRO A 418 -0.43 -13.36 -4.87
C PRO A 418 -1.72 -12.95 -5.62
N PRO A 419 -2.12 -11.67 -5.55
CA PRO A 419 -3.14 -11.13 -6.43
C PRO A 419 -2.82 -11.43 -7.90
N GLY A 420 -3.84 -11.76 -8.70
CA GLY A 420 -3.67 -12.03 -10.14
C GLY A 420 -3.21 -13.44 -10.52
N MET A 421 -2.98 -14.34 -9.55
CA MET A 421 -2.68 -15.75 -9.81
C MET A 421 -3.89 -16.60 -10.23
N GLY A 422 -5.10 -16.02 -10.26
CA GLY A 422 -6.31 -16.71 -10.72
C GLY A 422 -7.01 -17.59 -9.66
N LYS A 423 -6.73 -17.38 -8.36
CA LYS A 423 -7.34 -18.17 -7.25
C LYS A 423 -8.88 -18.26 -7.36
N THR A 424 -9.56 -17.11 -7.40
CA THR A 424 -11.02 -17.04 -7.49
C THR A 424 -11.57 -17.69 -8.76
N ARG A 425 -10.85 -17.58 -9.89
CA ARG A 425 -11.22 -18.21 -11.16
C ARG A 425 -11.09 -19.73 -11.08
N LEU A 426 -9.99 -20.24 -10.49
CA LEU A 426 -9.77 -21.65 -10.24
C LEU A 426 -10.88 -22.25 -9.35
N VAL A 427 -11.26 -21.55 -8.27
CA VAL A 427 -12.39 -21.98 -7.42
C VAL A 427 -13.71 -22.02 -8.20
N LYS A 428 -14.01 -20.99 -8.99
CA LYS A 428 -15.23 -20.96 -9.83
C LYS A 428 -15.28 -22.12 -10.81
N GLU A 429 -14.17 -22.44 -11.47
CA GLU A 429 -14.11 -23.54 -12.43
C GLU A 429 -14.20 -24.91 -11.74
N PHE A 430 -13.54 -25.07 -10.59
CA PHE A 430 -13.71 -26.24 -9.74
C PHE A 430 -15.19 -26.47 -9.41
N VAL A 431 -15.89 -25.44 -8.95
CA VAL A 431 -17.34 -25.50 -8.65
C VAL A 431 -18.17 -25.86 -9.88
N GLN A 432 -17.84 -25.33 -11.06
CA GLN A 432 -18.52 -25.66 -12.32
C GLN A 432 -18.31 -27.11 -12.77
N ARG A 433 -17.18 -27.73 -12.43
CA ARG A 433 -16.90 -29.14 -12.75
C ARG A 433 -17.56 -30.13 -11.78
N LEU A 434 -18.06 -29.67 -10.63
CA LEU A 434 -18.79 -30.53 -9.70
C LEU A 434 -20.23 -30.77 -10.20
N PRO A 435 -20.68 -32.02 -10.34
CA PRO A 435 -22.06 -32.31 -10.72
C PRO A 435 -23.05 -31.73 -9.70
N THR A 436 -23.94 -30.84 -10.13
CA THR A 436 -24.90 -30.15 -9.25
C THR A 436 -25.88 -31.11 -8.58
N GLU A 437 -26.16 -32.25 -9.22
CA GLU A 437 -27.00 -33.33 -8.68
C GLU A 437 -26.46 -33.88 -7.35
N ASN A 438 -25.13 -33.95 -7.21
CA ASN A 438 -24.45 -34.56 -6.06
C ASN A 438 -23.73 -33.55 -5.18
N ASN A 439 -23.74 -32.26 -5.53
CA ASN A 439 -22.96 -31.24 -4.82
C ASN A 439 -23.77 -29.97 -4.62
N VAL A 440 -23.61 -29.37 -3.44
CA VAL A 440 -24.11 -28.03 -3.15
C VAL A 440 -22.94 -27.17 -2.68
N VAL A 441 -22.83 -25.96 -3.23
CA VAL A 441 -21.72 -25.06 -2.96
C VAL A 441 -22.26 -23.76 -2.38
N PHE A 442 -21.68 -23.37 -1.25
CA PHE A 442 -21.94 -22.10 -0.58
C PHE A 442 -20.69 -21.24 -0.67
N VAL A 443 -20.88 -19.94 -0.85
CA VAL A 443 -19.79 -19.00 -1.07
C VAL A 443 -19.94 -17.84 -0.10
N THR A 444 -18.89 -17.57 0.66
CA THR A 444 -18.80 -16.38 1.52
C THR A 444 -17.49 -15.66 1.26
N GLY A 445 -17.38 -14.42 1.72
CA GLY A 445 -16.23 -13.58 1.47
C GLY A 445 -16.31 -12.25 2.23
N PRO A 446 -15.44 -11.29 1.89
CA PRO A 446 -15.48 -9.98 2.50
C PRO A 446 -16.75 -9.24 2.09
N ASP A 447 -17.08 -8.21 2.87
CA ASP A 447 -18.16 -7.29 2.53
C ASP A 447 -18.00 -6.74 1.10
N PRO A 448 -19.05 -6.73 0.27
CA PRO A 448 -18.96 -6.28 -1.12
C PRO A 448 -18.49 -4.84 -1.29
N TRP A 449 -18.74 -3.98 -0.31
CA TRP A 449 -18.27 -2.59 -0.28
C TRP A 449 -16.88 -2.44 0.34
N TRP A 450 -16.24 -3.55 0.69
CA TRP A 450 -15.00 -3.57 1.45
C TRP A 450 -15.13 -2.80 2.78
N ALA A 451 -16.37 -2.63 3.24
CA ALA A 451 -16.66 -2.05 4.53
C ALA A 451 -16.37 -3.12 5.58
N GLU A 452 -15.55 -2.79 6.56
CA GLU A 452 -15.23 -3.76 7.60
C GLU A 452 -16.41 -3.82 8.59
N VAL A 453 -17.39 -4.67 8.27
CA VAL A 453 -18.56 -4.96 9.08
C VAL A 453 -18.28 -6.22 9.89
N GLY A 454 -18.33 -6.12 11.22
CA GLY A 454 -18.14 -7.27 12.10
C GLY A 454 -19.15 -8.37 11.81
N PHE A 455 -18.70 -9.63 11.86
CA PHE A 455 -19.49 -10.83 11.56
C PHE A 455 -20.02 -10.96 10.13
N HIS A 456 -19.64 -10.09 9.17
CA HIS A 456 -20.20 -10.12 7.82
C HIS A 456 -20.07 -11.49 7.14
N ALA A 457 -18.85 -12.04 7.10
CA ALA A 457 -18.60 -13.27 6.35
C ALA A 457 -19.30 -14.49 7.00
N VAL A 458 -19.31 -14.57 8.34
CA VAL A 458 -20.02 -15.64 9.04
C VAL A 458 -21.53 -15.47 8.97
N HIS A 459 -22.04 -14.23 8.99
CA HIS A 459 -23.45 -13.93 8.79
C HIS A 459 -23.93 -14.44 7.43
N ARG A 460 -23.25 -14.06 6.35
CA ARG A 460 -23.58 -14.54 4.99
C ARG A 460 -23.50 -16.06 4.89
N ALA A 461 -22.44 -16.66 5.46
CA ALA A 461 -22.31 -18.11 5.49
C ALA A 461 -23.48 -18.79 6.21
N ILE A 462 -23.88 -18.29 7.38
CA ILE A 462 -25.00 -18.84 8.16
C ILE A 462 -26.32 -18.70 7.39
N CYS A 463 -26.60 -17.52 6.82
CA CYS A 463 -27.81 -17.31 6.03
C CYS A 463 -27.91 -18.31 4.87
N ASP A 464 -26.84 -18.44 4.10
CA ASP A 464 -26.83 -19.30 2.91
C ASP A 464 -26.90 -20.79 3.30
N LEU A 465 -26.11 -21.22 4.30
CA LEU A 465 -26.07 -22.61 4.77
C LEU A 465 -27.38 -23.07 5.42
N ALA A 466 -28.00 -22.21 6.23
CA ALA A 466 -29.24 -22.55 6.95
C ALA A 466 -30.51 -22.17 6.16
N GLY A 467 -30.39 -21.48 5.02
CA GLY A 467 -31.53 -20.99 4.24
C GLY A 467 -32.32 -19.88 4.95
N LEU A 468 -31.64 -19.03 5.72
CA LEU A 468 -32.24 -17.92 6.46
C LEU A 468 -32.25 -16.63 5.61
N PRO A 469 -33.24 -15.76 5.78
CA PRO A 469 -33.20 -14.42 5.18
C PRO A 469 -32.04 -13.59 5.78
N ASP A 470 -31.61 -12.53 5.07
CA ASP A 470 -30.50 -11.66 5.48
C ASP A 470 -30.67 -11.00 6.87
N ASN A 471 -31.86 -11.02 7.47
CA ASN A 471 -32.10 -10.52 8.82
C ASN A 471 -32.13 -11.63 9.89
N GLY A 472 -31.77 -12.87 9.54
CA GLY A 472 -31.72 -14.05 10.43
C GLY A 472 -33.07 -14.69 10.77
N ALA A 473 -34.20 -14.09 10.35
CA ALA A 473 -35.56 -14.44 10.77
C ALA A 473 -35.79 -14.46 12.31
N ARG A 474 -37.07 -14.46 12.73
CA ARG A 474 -37.44 -14.51 14.17
C ARG A 474 -36.90 -15.79 14.82
N GLU A 475 -36.67 -15.78 16.13
CA GLU A 475 -36.15 -16.87 16.98
C GLU A 475 -36.71 -18.28 16.69
N LYS A 476 -37.94 -18.37 16.17
CA LYS A 476 -38.55 -19.62 15.69
C LYS A 476 -37.76 -20.32 14.56
N ALA A 477 -37.04 -19.57 13.72
CA ALA A 477 -36.34 -20.11 12.55
C ALA A 477 -35.11 -20.94 12.91
N TRP A 478 -34.62 -20.81 14.15
CA TRP A 478 -33.46 -21.52 14.69
C TRP A 478 -33.80 -22.15 16.05
N ALA A 479 -35.06 -22.55 16.24
CA ALA A 479 -35.55 -23.15 17.48
C ALA A 479 -34.83 -24.46 17.84
N ASP A 480 -34.37 -25.22 16.84
CA ASP A 480 -33.62 -26.47 17.00
C ASP A 480 -32.12 -26.27 17.27
N ALA A 481 -31.63 -25.02 17.22
CA ALA A 481 -30.24 -24.74 17.54
C ALA A 481 -29.97 -25.01 19.05
N PRO A 482 -28.81 -25.61 19.40
CA PRO A 482 -28.34 -25.72 20.78
C PRO A 482 -28.24 -24.35 21.46
N ALA A 483 -28.29 -24.30 22.79
CA ALA A 483 -28.26 -23.03 23.55
C ALA A 483 -27.05 -22.14 23.19
N ASP A 484 -25.89 -22.74 23.01
CA ASP A 484 -24.63 -22.07 22.68
C ASP A 484 -24.64 -21.54 21.24
N ALA A 485 -25.22 -22.30 20.31
CA ALA A 485 -25.43 -21.86 18.93
C ALA A 485 -26.46 -20.74 18.86
N LYS A 486 -27.50 -20.80 19.70
CA LYS A 486 -28.51 -19.75 19.83
C LYS A 486 -27.89 -18.42 20.25
N ALA A 487 -27.06 -18.44 21.30
CA ALA A 487 -26.32 -17.26 21.74
C ALA A 487 -25.42 -16.70 20.62
N GLY A 488 -24.78 -17.56 19.81
CA GLY A 488 -23.98 -17.13 18.68
C GLY A 488 -24.80 -16.48 17.55
N LEU A 489 -25.97 -17.04 17.23
CA LEU A 489 -26.88 -16.49 16.23
C LEU A 489 -27.41 -15.11 16.66
N GLU A 490 -27.75 -14.93 17.93
CA GLU A 490 -28.11 -13.63 18.52
C GLU A 490 -27.02 -12.57 18.35
N MET A 491 -25.76 -12.98 18.48
CA MET A 491 -24.62 -12.10 18.29
C MET A 491 -24.45 -11.70 16.82
N VAL A 492 -24.56 -12.67 15.91
CA VAL A 492 -24.40 -12.46 14.46
C VAL A 492 -25.53 -11.59 13.89
N PHE A 493 -26.77 -11.75 14.35
CA PHE A 493 -27.95 -11.04 13.82
C PHE A 493 -28.37 -9.78 14.63
N GLY A 494 -27.66 -9.45 15.72
CA GLY A 494 -27.76 -8.14 16.36
C GLY A 494 -28.71 -8.02 17.56
N ARG A 495 -28.42 -8.72 18.66
CA ARG A 495 -29.02 -8.46 20.00
C ARG A 495 -28.02 -8.52 21.17
N VAL A 496 -26.79 -8.06 21.00
CA VAL A 496 -25.86 -8.02 22.16
C VAL A 496 -26.11 -6.74 22.96
N GLY A 497 -26.74 -6.89 24.13
CA GLY A 497 -26.80 -5.83 25.15
C GLY A 497 -25.41 -5.50 25.69
N ARG A 498 -25.28 -4.42 26.48
CA ARG A 498 -24.00 -4.01 27.07
C ARG A 498 -23.37 -5.06 27.99
N ASP A 499 -24.15 -6.03 28.46
CA ASP A 499 -23.72 -7.16 29.30
C ASP A 499 -23.59 -8.45 28.47
N GLY A 500 -22.67 -8.46 27.50
CA GLY A 500 -22.40 -9.62 26.65
C GLY A 500 -21.58 -10.72 27.35
N PRO A 501 -21.59 -11.96 26.82
CA PRO A 501 -20.78 -13.06 27.37
C PRO A 501 -19.28 -12.74 27.34
N GLU A 502 -18.50 -13.42 28.19
CA GLU A 502 -17.05 -13.27 28.19
C GLU A 502 -16.48 -13.51 26.79
N PRO A 503 -15.42 -12.80 26.39
CA PRO A 503 -14.88 -12.85 25.04
C PRO A 503 -14.63 -14.27 24.51
N GLY A 504 -13.90 -15.11 25.27
CA GLY A 504 -13.64 -16.51 24.89
C GLY A 504 -14.91 -17.36 24.74
N GLN A 505 -15.99 -16.96 25.40
CA GLN A 505 -17.30 -17.58 25.29
C GLN A 505 -18.06 -17.08 24.05
N ALA A 506 -18.01 -15.78 23.76
CA ALA A 506 -18.57 -15.18 22.56
C ALA A 506 -18.03 -15.83 21.27
N ARG A 507 -16.71 -16.00 21.16
CA ARG A 507 -16.09 -16.71 20.03
C ARG A 507 -16.60 -18.15 19.87
N ARG A 508 -16.66 -18.91 20.97
CA ARG A 508 -17.18 -20.30 20.97
C ARG A 508 -18.65 -20.37 20.57
N HIS A 509 -19.47 -19.41 20.98
CA HIS A 509 -20.87 -19.33 20.59
C HIS A 509 -21.03 -19.10 19.08
N VAL A 510 -20.27 -18.17 18.49
CA VAL A 510 -20.32 -17.91 17.04
C VAL A 510 -19.81 -19.11 16.24
N ALA A 511 -18.75 -19.79 16.71
CA ALA A 511 -18.31 -21.06 16.11
C ALA A 511 -19.41 -22.13 16.21
N SER A 512 -20.11 -22.23 17.35
CA SER A 512 -21.25 -23.15 17.53
C SER A 512 -22.41 -22.85 16.58
N ALA A 513 -22.73 -21.57 16.35
CA ALA A 513 -23.72 -21.13 15.37
C ALA A 513 -23.34 -21.55 13.94
N LEU A 514 -22.08 -21.38 13.55
CA LEU A 514 -21.58 -21.84 12.25
C LEU A 514 -21.61 -23.37 12.12
N ARG A 515 -21.23 -24.13 13.16
CA ARG A 515 -21.37 -25.61 13.17
C ARG A 515 -22.83 -26.04 13.01
N TRP A 516 -23.75 -25.37 13.67
CA TRP A 516 -25.19 -25.63 13.50
C TRP A 516 -25.64 -25.36 12.06
N ALA A 517 -25.21 -24.25 11.45
CA ALA A 517 -25.54 -23.93 10.06
C ALA A 517 -24.98 -24.99 9.07
N LEU A 518 -23.76 -25.49 9.30
CA LEU A 518 -23.18 -26.58 8.51
C LEU A 518 -23.97 -27.90 8.64
N ARG A 519 -24.45 -28.22 9.86
CA ARG A 519 -25.35 -29.37 10.09
C ARG A 519 -26.69 -29.19 9.37
N LYS A 520 -27.24 -27.98 9.36
CA LYS A 520 -28.45 -27.65 8.59
C LYS A 520 -28.24 -27.83 7.09
N ALA A 521 -27.14 -27.31 6.54
CA ALA A 521 -26.84 -27.45 5.12
C ALA A 521 -26.75 -28.92 4.69
N THR A 522 -26.05 -29.76 5.47
CA THR A 522 -25.93 -31.20 5.21
C THR A 522 -27.28 -31.93 5.37
N ALA A 523 -28.10 -31.56 6.36
CA ALA A 523 -29.43 -32.13 6.56
C ALA A 523 -30.45 -31.70 5.48
N ASN A 524 -30.38 -30.46 5.01
CA ASN A 524 -31.25 -29.92 3.96
C ASN A 524 -30.92 -30.48 2.57
N HIS A 525 -29.74 -31.07 2.41
CA HIS A 525 -29.26 -31.62 1.14
C HIS A 525 -28.78 -33.07 1.29
N PRO A 526 -29.67 -34.01 1.69
CA PRO A 526 -29.29 -35.40 1.90
C PRO A 526 -28.76 -36.02 0.60
N GLY A 527 -27.65 -36.75 0.71
CA GLY A 527 -26.99 -37.39 -0.44
C GLY A 527 -26.14 -36.44 -1.30
N ARG A 528 -26.15 -35.13 -1.04
CA ARG A 528 -25.31 -34.15 -1.72
C ARG A 528 -24.14 -33.73 -0.82
N ARG A 529 -22.95 -33.59 -1.40
CA ARG A 529 -21.77 -33.09 -0.70
C ARG A 529 -21.83 -31.58 -0.60
N VAL A 530 -21.62 -31.08 0.62
CA VAL A 530 -21.57 -29.64 0.89
C VAL A 530 -20.14 -29.13 0.73
N THR A 531 -19.97 -28.04 -0.02
CA THR A 531 -18.70 -27.31 -0.11
C THR A 531 -18.90 -25.86 0.31
N LEU A 532 -18.09 -25.36 1.24
CA LEU A 532 -18.05 -23.96 1.64
C LEU A 532 -16.77 -23.30 1.11
N CYS A 533 -16.93 -22.36 0.19
CA CYS A 533 -15.84 -21.55 -0.35
C CYS A 533 -15.76 -20.20 0.37
N ILE A 534 -14.59 -19.87 0.91
CA ILE A 534 -14.30 -18.61 1.60
C ILE A 534 -13.33 -17.80 0.73
N HIS A 535 -13.86 -16.79 0.05
CA HIS A 535 -13.09 -15.88 -0.78
C HIS A 535 -12.34 -14.85 0.07
N ASP A 536 -11.12 -14.53 -0.36
CA ASP A 536 -10.24 -13.55 0.26
C ASP A 536 -10.22 -13.60 1.80
N LEU A 537 -9.89 -14.76 2.37
CA LEU A 537 -9.88 -14.99 3.83
C LEU A 537 -9.05 -13.94 4.60
N HIS A 538 -8.01 -13.40 3.96
CA HIS A 538 -7.17 -12.34 4.49
C HIS A 538 -7.86 -10.96 4.63
N ARG A 539 -9.03 -10.77 4.00
CA ARG A 539 -9.81 -9.53 3.96
C ARG A 539 -11.12 -9.60 4.74
N ILE A 540 -11.54 -10.77 5.23
CA ILE A 540 -12.76 -10.89 6.03
C ILE A 540 -12.54 -10.43 7.48
N ASP A 541 -13.63 -10.12 8.19
CA ASP A 541 -13.59 -9.58 9.55
C ASP A 541 -12.99 -10.56 10.58
N GLY A 542 -12.39 -10.01 11.63
CA GLY A 542 -11.73 -10.77 12.71
C GLY A 542 -12.58 -11.89 13.32
N PRO A 543 -13.80 -11.59 13.80
CA PRO A 543 -14.72 -12.59 14.35
C PRO A 543 -15.04 -13.73 13.39
N SER A 544 -15.36 -13.42 12.13
CA SER A 544 -15.62 -14.46 11.13
C SER A 544 -14.40 -15.36 10.91
N ARG A 545 -13.19 -14.80 10.84
CA ARG A 545 -11.94 -15.60 10.73
C ARG A 545 -11.76 -16.56 11.90
N ASN A 546 -12.02 -16.08 13.12
CA ASN A 546 -11.96 -16.93 14.32
C ASN A 546 -12.96 -18.06 14.25
N ALA A 547 -14.21 -17.77 13.90
CA ALA A 547 -15.25 -18.78 13.77
C ALA A 547 -14.89 -19.86 12.74
N PHE A 548 -14.36 -19.47 11.57
CA PHE A 548 -13.88 -20.44 10.58
C PHE A 548 -12.68 -21.25 11.10
N ALA A 549 -11.71 -20.61 11.75
CA ALA A 549 -10.56 -21.30 12.33
C ALA A 549 -10.97 -22.30 13.41
N ASP A 550 -11.95 -21.98 14.25
CA ASP A 550 -12.45 -22.86 15.32
C ASP A 550 -13.25 -24.04 14.76
N VAL A 551 -14.05 -23.82 13.72
CA VAL A 551 -14.75 -24.91 13.03
C VAL A 551 -13.77 -25.83 12.33
N VAL A 552 -12.69 -25.32 11.75
CA VAL A 552 -11.66 -26.14 11.11
C VAL A 552 -10.78 -26.86 12.15
N GLY A 553 -10.44 -26.19 13.25
CA GLY A 553 -9.63 -26.75 14.34
C GLY A 553 -10.34 -27.81 15.17
N GLU A 554 -11.64 -27.64 15.37
CA GLU A 554 -12.52 -28.61 16.02
C GLU A 554 -13.67 -28.94 15.05
N PRO A 555 -13.41 -29.81 14.05
CA PRO A 555 -14.35 -30.11 12.99
C PRO A 555 -15.57 -30.87 13.53
N PRO A 556 -16.80 -30.48 13.14
CA PRO A 556 -17.97 -31.32 13.38
C PRO A 556 -17.85 -32.63 12.58
N ASP A 557 -18.47 -33.69 13.09
CA ASP A 557 -18.57 -34.98 12.42
C ASP A 557 -19.54 -34.89 11.22
N LEU A 558 -19.05 -34.29 10.13
CA LEU A 558 -19.79 -34.02 8.90
C LEU A 558 -18.88 -34.22 7.70
N SER A 559 -19.43 -34.76 6.62
CA SER A 559 -18.76 -34.85 5.32
C SER A 559 -18.98 -33.55 4.54
N LEU A 560 -17.96 -32.68 4.51
CA LEU A 560 -17.98 -31.42 3.76
C LEU A 560 -16.56 -30.90 3.45
N LEU A 561 -16.43 -30.14 2.37
CA LEU A 561 -15.18 -29.46 2.00
C LEU A 561 -15.25 -27.97 2.39
N VAL A 562 -14.28 -27.49 3.16
CA VAL A 562 -14.07 -26.04 3.40
C VAL A 562 -12.86 -25.60 2.59
N LEU A 563 -13.05 -24.69 1.64
CA LEU A 563 -12.01 -24.18 0.78
C LEU A 563 -11.81 -22.68 1.03
N ALA A 564 -10.61 -22.25 1.40
CA ALA A 564 -10.30 -20.84 1.58
C ALA A 564 -9.17 -20.36 0.68
N GLU A 565 -9.27 -19.14 0.16
CA GLU A 565 -8.19 -18.50 -0.60
C GLU A 565 -7.59 -17.30 0.14
N HIS A 566 -6.25 -17.19 0.13
CA HIS A 566 -5.55 -16.05 0.73
C HIS A 566 -4.20 -15.73 0.07
N VAL A 567 -3.61 -14.60 0.45
CA VAL A 567 -2.27 -14.18 -0.01
C VAL A 567 -1.17 -14.91 0.77
N PRO A 568 0.04 -15.06 0.20
CA PRO A 568 1.19 -15.59 0.93
C PRO A 568 1.51 -14.75 2.17
N GLY A 569 2.03 -15.39 3.22
CA GLY A 569 2.40 -14.72 4.48
C GLY A 569 1.21 -14.38 5.40
N PHE A 570 -0.03 -14.66 5.00
CA PHE A 570 -1.20 -14.51 5.87
C PHE A 570 -1.39 -15.75 6.77
N ASP A 571 -1.50 -15.54 8.08
CA ASP A 571 -1.84 -16.60 9.04
C ASP A 571 -3.37 -16.78 9.13
N ALA A 572 -3.84 -17.91 8.58
CA ALA A 572 -5.23 -18.32 8.65
C ALA A 572 -5.62 -18.87 10.03
N ARG A 573 -4.65 -19.20 10.90
CA ARG A 573 -4.82 -19.96 12.16
C ARG A 573 -5.51 -21.30 11.99
N TRP A 574 -5.39 -21.90 10.80
CA TRP A 574 -5.83 -23.25 10.55
C TRP A 574 -4.72 -24.23 10.96
N PRO A 575 -5.05 -25.37 11.59
CA PRO A 575 -4.07 -26.39 11.93
C PRO A 575 -3.17 -26.78 10.74
N GLY A 576 -1.88 -26.96 11.00
CA GLY A 576 -0.87 -27.21 9.95
C GLY A 576 -1.05 -28.51 9.16
N HIS A 577 -1.88 -29.44 9.63
CA HIS A 577 -2.19 -30.69 8.93
C HIS A 577 -3.19 -30.50 7.77
N HIS A 578 -3.86 -29.34 7.67
CA HIS A 578 -4.77 -29.06 6.56
C HIS A 578 -4.00 -28.68 5.29
N PRO A 579 -4.29 -29.36 4.16
CA PRO A 579 -3.54 -29.21 2.93
C PRO A 579 -3.63 -27.78 2.37
N ALA A 580 -2.50 -27.28 1.87
CA ALA A 580 -2.39 -25.98 1.24
C ALA A 580 -1.70 -26.11 -0.13
N ARG A 581 -2.22 -25.40 -1.13
CA ARG A 581 -1.67 -25.35 -2.49
C ARG A 581 -1.21 -23.94 -2.80
N LEU A 582 0.08 -23.79 -3.08
CA LEU A 582 0.66 -22.52 -3.52
C LEU A 582 0.53 -22.41 -5.04
N LEU A 583 -0.25 -21.43 -5.52
CA LEU A 583 -0.40 -21.15 -6.94
C LEU A 583 0.81 -20.39 -7.47
N GLN A 584 1.51 -21.02 -8.39
CA GLN A 584 2.58 -20.41 -9.19
C GLN A 584 2.01 -19.67 -10.40
N GLY A 585 2.82 -18.92 -11.14
CA GLY A 585 2.42 -18.38 -12.45
C GLY A 585 2.15 -19.51 -13.46
N LEU A 586 1.49 -19.19 -14.58
CA LEU A 586 1.33 -20.13 -15.69
C LEU A 586 2.70 -20.57 -16.21
N PRO A 587 2.88 -21.86 -16.54
CA PRO A 587 4.10 -22.32 -17.18
C PRO A 587 4.39 -21.51 -18.44
N ILE A 588 5.67 -21.24 -18.71
CA ILE A 588 6.11 -20.47 -19.88
C ILE A 588 5.60 -21.11 -21.18
N GLU A 589 5.64 -22.44 -21.26
CA GLU A 589 5.15 -23.23 -22.39
C GLU A 589 3.66 -22.98 -22.69
N VAL A 590 2.87 -22.72 -21.64
CA VAL A 590 1.44 -22.42 -21.73
C VAL A 590 1.22 -20.93 -22.02
N ALA A 591 2.01 -20.05 -21.42
CA ALA A 591 1.85 -18.61 -21.54
C ALA A 591 2.33 -18.07 -22.90
N THR A 592 3.45 -18.56 -23.42
CA THR A 592 4.07 -18.13 -24.69
C THR A 592 3.10 -18.16 -25.89
N PRO A 593 2.38 -19.25 -26.19
CA PRO A 593 1.45 -19.28 -27.33
C PRO A 593 0.24 -18.37 -27.15
N LEU A 594 -0.07 -17.96 -25.91
CA LEU A 594 -1.14 -17.02 -25.59
C LEU A 594 -0.69 -15.56 -25.67
N MET A 595 0.61 -15.27 -25.76
CA MET A 595 1.14 -13.91 -25.81
C MET A 595 1.08 -13.31 -27.22
N PRO A 596 0.39 -12.18 -27.41
CA PRO A 596 0.45 -11.45 -28.67
C PRO A 596 1.74 -10.61 -28.79
N GLY A 597 2.38 -10.65 -29.96
CA GLY A 597 3.49 -9.77 -30.35
C GLY A 597 4.85 -10.07 -29.70
N ASN A 598 5.91 -9.38 -30.18
CA ASN A 598 7.29 -9.63 -29.75
C ASN A 598 7.55 -9.25 -28.29
N ARG A 599 6.88 -8.20 -27.80
CA ARG A 599 7.02 -7.73 -26.40
C ARG A 599 6.38 -8.68 -25.38
N GLY A 600 5.27 -9.31 -25.73
CA GLY A 600 4.66 -10.36 -24.91
C GLY A 600 5.62 -11.55 -24.73
N GLN A 601 6.26 -11.98 -25.82
CA GLN A 601 7.26 -13.04 -25.78
C GLN A 601 8.51 -12.65 -24.96
N ALA A 602 8.98 -11.41 -25.07
CA ALA A 602 10.08 -10.89 -24.25
C ALA A 602 9.73 -10.85 -22.75
N PHE A 603 8.48 -10.51 -22.39
CA PHE A 603 8.01 -10.55 -21.02
C PHE A 603 8.02 -11.97 -20.45
N VAL A 604 7.56 -12.95 -21.22
CA VAL A 604 7.59 -14.37 -20.80
C VAL A 604 9.02 -14.84 -20.60
N ALA A 605 9.93 -14.48 -21.51
CA ALA A 605 11.36 -14.81 -21.40
C ALA A 605 12.00 -14.21 -20.12
N ALA A 606 11.54 -13.03 -19.68
CA ALA A 606 11.99 -12.40 -18.44
C ALA A 606 11.42 -13.08 -17.17
N HIS A 607 10.30 -13.80 -17.26
CA HIS A 607 9.59 -14.41 -16.14
C HIS A 607 9.83 -15.92 -16.05
N GLN A 608 11.07 -16.32 -15.76
CA GLN A 608 11.52 -17.72 -15.68
C GLN A 608 10.71 -18.63 -14.72
N ARG A 609 9.99 -18.04 -13.74
CA ARG A 609 9.20 -18.77 -12.73
C ARG A 609 7.70 -18.86 -13.05
N GLY A 610 7.30 -18.45 -14.26
CA GLY A 610 5.91 -18.48 -14.71
C GLY A 610 5.23 -17.11 -14.73
N VAL A 611 4.15 -17.01 -15.49
CA VAL A 611 3.50 -15.74 -15.86
C VAL A 611 2.13 -15.63 -15.18
N PRO A 612 1.81 -14.54 -14.45
CA PRO A 612 0.51 -14.40 -13.81
C PRO A 612 -0.65 -14.47 -14.84
N PRO A 613 -1.67 -15.34 -14.65
CA PRO A 613 -2.81 -15.45 -15.56
C PRO A 613 -3.50 -14.11 -15.85
N MET A 614 -3.63 -13.25 -14.83
CA MET A 614 -4.21 -11.92 -15.01
C MET A 614 -3.42 -11.11 -16.06
N PHE A 615 -2.09 -11.17 -16.04
CA PHE A 615 -1.27 -10.47 -17.02
C PHE A 615 -1.56 -10.97 -18.44
N VAL A 616 -1.61 -12.29 -18.62
CA VAL A 616 -1.93 -12.92 -19.91
C VAL A 616 -3.28 -12.46 -20.44
N GLU A 617 -4.31 -12.47 -19.59
CA GLU A 617 -5.65 -12.06 -19.99
C GLU A 617 -5.70 -10.57 -20.36
N GLN A 618 -5.01 -9.72 -19.59
CA GLN A 618 -4.93 -8.30 -19.88
C GLN A 618 -4.22 -8.01 -21.22
N MET A 619 -3.14 -8.74 -21.52
CA MET A 619 -2.41 -8.66 -22.79
C MET A 619 -3.26 -9.03 -23.99
N ILE A 620 -3.97 -10.15 -23.92
CA ILE A 620 -4.90 -10.58 -24.97
C ILE A 620 -6.01 -9.56 -25.16
N ARG A 621 -6.64 -9.10 -24.06
CA ARG A 621 -7.67 -8.04 -24.09
C ARG A 621 -7.15 -6.78 -24.77
N PHE A 622 -5.95 -6.33 -24.40
CA PHE A 622 -5.36 -5.14 -24.99
C PHE A 622 -5.18 -5.31 -26.50
N THR A 623 -4.57 -6.40 -26.97
CA THR A 623 -4.36 -6.61 -28.41
C THR A 623 -5.68 -6.67 -29.19
N GLN A 624 -6.71 -7.30 -28.62
CA GLN A 624 -8.06 -7.35 -29.21
C GLN A 624 -8.70 -5.96 -29.31
N GLU A 625 -8.55 -5.12 -28.30
CA GLU A 625 -9.14 -3.78 -28.25
C GLU A 625 -8.32 -2.74 -29.03
N ALA A 626 -7.00 -2.94 -29.14
CA ALA A 626 -6.05 -1.94 -29.60
C ALA A 626 -5.62 -2.07 -31.06
N GLY A 627 -5.51 -3.29 -31.56
CA GLY A 627 -4.82 -3.57 -32.81
C GLY A 627 -3.33 -3.15 -32.84
N THR A 628 -2.75 -2.73 -31.71
CA THR A 628 -1.34 -2.31 -31.58
C THR A 628 -0.59 -3.20 -30.60
N GLU A 629 0.75 -3.19 -30.67
CA GLU A 629 1.56 -3.92 -29.68
C GLU A 629 1.26 -3.45 -28.25
N PRO A 630 1.05 -4.38 -27.31
CA PRO A 630 0.83 -4.07 -25.91
C PRO A 630 2.08 -3.47 -25.23
N PRO A 631 1.91 -2.60 -24.23
CA PRO A 631 3.02 -2.06 -23.44
C PRO A 631 3.68 -3.16 -22.59
N ALA A 632 4.92 -2.91 -22.15
CA ALA A 632 5.75 -3.92 -21.49
C ALA A 632 5.34 -4.23 -20.04
N ASN A 633 4.54 -3.36 -19.40
CA ASN A 633 4.12 -3.51 -18.02
C ASN A 633 2.58 -3.53 -17.91
N LEU A 634 2.07 -4.16 -16.84
CA LEU A 634 0.63 -4.31 -16.61
C LEU A 634 -0.06 -2.97 -16.31
N VAL A 635 0.66 -2.04 -15.69
CA VAL A 635 0.11 -0.74 -15.26
C VAL A 635 -0.21 0.13 -16.46
N ASP A 636 0.71 0.28 -17.40
CA ASP A 636 0.51 1.03 -18.64
C ASP A 636 -0.57 0.36 -19.49
N LEU A 637 -0.63 -0.98 -19.48
CA LEU A 637 -1.69 -1.72 -20.16
C LEU A 637 -3.06 -1.33 -19.60
N VAL A 638 -3.26 -1.44 -18.29
CA VAL A 638 -4.53 -1.11 -17.65
C VAL A 638 -4.86 0.38 -17.83
N ALA A 639 -3.87 1.27 -17.68
CA ALA A 639 -4.05 2.70 -17.87
C ALA A 639 -4.49 3.05 -19.30
N LEU A 640 -3.85 2.46 -20.32
CA LEU A 640 -4.21 2.67 -21.72
C LEU A 640 -5.60 2.10 -22.06
N ARG A 641 -6.00 0.97 -21.45
CA ARG A 641 -7.37 0.43 -21.62
C ARG A 641 -8.41 1.36 -21.00
N VAL A 642 -8.18 1.80 -19.76
CA VAL A 642 -9.10 2.73 -19.07
C VAL A 642 -9.19 4.06 -19.81
N ALA A 643 -8.09 4.53 -20.41
CA ALA A 643 -8.06 5.75 -21.20
C ALA A 643 -8.92 5.67 -22.48
N ARG A 644 -9.10 4.48 -23.04
CA ARG A 644 -9.86 4.26 -24.27
C ARG A 644 -11.36 4.06 -24.08
N LEU A 645 -11.79 3.83 -22.86
CA LEU A 645 -13.20 3.74 -22.53
C LEU A 645 -13.89 5.07 -22.77
N ASP A 646 -15.11 5.04 -23.30
CA ASP A 646 -15.93 6.24 -23.43
C ASP A 646 -16.28 6.81 -22.05
N ALA A 647 -16.79 8.04 -22.03
CA ALA A 647 -17.10 8.72 -20.78
C ALA A 647 -18.15 7.99 -19.94
N GLY A 648 -19.10 7.28 -20.57
CA GLY A 648 -20.09 6.44 -19.90
C GLY A 648 -19.45 5.25 -19.22
N ALA A 649 -18.67 4.45 -19.96
CA ALA A 649 -17.98 3.29 -19.41
C ALA A 649 -17.01 3.65 -18.27
N ARG A 650 -16.31 4.80 -18.35
CA ARG A 650 -15.47 5.30 -17.24
C ARG A 650 -16.27 5.68 -16.01
N ARG A 651 -17.43 6.32 -16.18
CA ARG A 651 -18.33 6.64 -15.07
C ARG A 651 -18.84 5.37 -14.40
N VAL A 652 -19.18 4.34 -15.18
CA VAL A 652 -19.58 3.02 -14.68
C VAL A 652 -18.44 2.37 -13.88
N LEU A 653 -17.22 2.32 -14.42
CA LEU A 653 -16.07 1.80 -13.67
C LEU A 653 -15.81 2.56 -12.36
N GLN A 654 -15.94 3.89 -12.39
CA GLN A 654 -15.79 4.70 -11.19
C GLN A 654 -16.92 4.47 -10.19
N ALA A 655 -18.15 4.26 -10.64
CA ALA A 655 -19.28 3.91 -9.78
C ALA A 655 -19.07 2.52 -9.15
N ILE A 656 -18.65 1.52 -9.92
CA ILE A 656 -18.34 0.17 -9.42
C ILE A 656 -17.15 0.20 -8.45
N ALA A 657 -16.14 1.04 -8.68
CA ALA A 657 -15.02 1.20 -7.76
C ALA A 657 -15.44 1.72 -6.38
N VAL A 658 -16.56 2.42 -6.29
CA VAL A 658 -17.12 2.98 -5.05
C VAL A 658 -18.15 2.05 -4.43
N LEU A 659 -19.05 1.51 -5.26
CA LEU A 659 -20.15 0.64 -4.84
C LEU A 659 -19.71 -0.82 -4.65
N GLY A 660 -18.49 -1.18 -5.04
CA GLY A 660 -18.00 -2.54 -5.00
C GLY A 660 -18.46 -3.39 -6.19
N HIS A 661 -17.79 -4.52 -6.40
CA HIS A 661 -18.00 -5.40 -7.55
C HIS A 661 -19.37 -6.11 -7.56
N GLY A 662 -20.07 -6.16 -6.41
CA GLY A 662 -21.40 -6.76 -6.26
C GLY A 662 -22.57 -5.80 -6.42
N ALA A 663 -22.33 -4.55 -6.82
CA ALA A 663 -23.37 -3.54 -6.94
C ALA A 663 -24.42 -3.92 -8.00
N ALA A 664 -25.70 -3.93 -7.62
CA ALA A 664 -26.80 -4.16 -8.57
C ALA A 664 -26.80 -3.08 -9.67
N ALA A 665 -27.07 -3.49 -10.92
CA ALA A 665 -27.07 -2.60 -12.08
C ALA A 665 -27.96 -1.36 -11.87
N LEU A 666 -29.08 -1.51 -11.16
CA LEU A 666 -29.98 -0.42 -10.80
C LEU A 666 -29.31 0.66 -9.92
N HIS A 667 -28.46 0.26 -8.96
CA HIS A 667 -27.70 1.19 -8.12
C HIS A 667 -26.57 1.87 -8.91
N VAL A 668 -25.90 1.12 -9.79
CA VAL A 668 -24.89 1.69 -10.68
C VAL A 668 -25.53 2.74 -11.60
N GLY A 669 -26.67 2.41 -12.23
CA GLY A 669 -27.45 3.30 -13.08
C GLY A 669 -27.88 4.59 -12.37
N SER A 670 -28.30 4.49 -11.11
CA SER A 670 -28.65 5.66 -10.31
C SER A 670 -27.49 6.63 -10.05
N MET A 671 -26.24 6.14 -10.06
CA MET A 671 -25.04 6.96 -9.87
C MET A 671 -24.46 7.53 -11.17
N VAL A 672 -24.67 6.88 -12.30
CA VAL A 672 -24.07 7.29 -13.59
C VAL A 672 -25.01 8.12 -14.49
N GLY A 673 -26.27 8.26 -14.10
CA GLY A 673 -27.30 9.03 -14.81
C GLY A 673 -27.96 8.25 -15.95
N ALA A 674 -29.20 8.60 -16.29
CA ALA A 674 -30.04 7.89 -17.27
C ALA A 674 -29.46 7.86 -18.71
N ASP A 675 -28.52 8.75 -19.02
CA ASP A 675 -27.88 8.86 -20.34
C ASP A 675 -26.70 7.88 -20.53
N THR A 676 -26.34 7.11 -19.49
CA THR A 676 -25.27 6.11 -19.57
C THR A 676 -25.88 4.72 -19.79
N ASP A 677 -25.70 4.18 -21.00
CA ASP A 677 -26.12 2.81 -21.35
C ASP A 677 -25.25 1.77 -20.62
N LEU A 678 -25.86 0.99 -19.72
CA LEU A 678 -25.19 -0.04 -18.94
C LEU A 678 -24.96 -1.35 -19.73
N ASP A 679 -25.66 -1.53 -20.84
CA ASP A 679 -25.58 -2.74 -21.68
C ASP A 679 -24.53 -2.60 -22.80
N ARG A 680 -23.94 -1.41 -22.95
CA ARG A 680 -22.98 -1.10 -24.00
C ARG A 680 -21.54 -1.26 -23.52
N GLY A 681 -20.98 -2.45 -23.76
CA GLY A 681 -19.54 -2.73 -23.77
C GLY A 681 -18.95 -3.21 -22.45
#